data_AF-A0A1Z5KIR9-F1
#
_entry.id   AF-A0A1Z5KIR9-F1
#
_cell.length_a   1.000
_cell.length_b   1.000
_cell.length_c   1.000
_cell.angle_alpha   90.00
_cell.angle_beta   90.00
_cell.angle_gamma   90.00
#
_symmetry.space_group_name_H-M   'P 1'
#
loop_
_entity.id
_entity.type
_entity.pdbx_description
1 polymer ?
#
loop_
_entity_poly.entity_id
_entity_poly.type
_entity_poly.pdbx_seq_one_letter_code
_entity_poly.pdbx_strand_id
1 'polypeptide(L)'
;MGLLKVGVPKTWEESKRDLKYIREAGMRQFLSTFRRVKDLKGDELLWGDEIEYGIFHLDPETKKVRLSLRAKQIMDELNEKESLHSQVVEGCNWVPEYGAWMVEATPDRPYTGYTTDLLRVERNMRLRRKRLLTVLQENEVAPTITAYFMLGAQGEDGTVPPTPVGGPITQSDYIGDAIINPHPRFGTLTANIRQRRGEKVSIQVPLFRDLHTPEYQNFQDPLMHGDTDGCCGSDSLQVWRYGRNCRAREQYGKDFVLTGCSDQEELFWKKEEEGYLLQKWLVDVQCVGCKGLFYRRAPGEIVADADWPRNGEVVLGYELQDPPNWIRLQNGYYLPLKSDDGKIQFLHKITARTVSAMENNGIKSSVGSKTPLFRNAPNVAAASLMEGKVTLGTAVFQTTREAVDGGSSTTATAVPTTLTAIPLVPTTSETKSPSPTEALRAAIHMDAMAFGMGNCCLQITFQAQDIDESRYIYDQLAVLTPILMALTAATPILRGRLADTDARWGVISESVDDRTPAERGRPDPNAPYEALNANGQRRIYKSRYDSISTYIYQGGPCKDDRRVRNSYNDIPVPVDGDCYQMLLENGVDAALAQHVSHLFIRDPLVVFDGAVTEVDDETQTEHWESIQSTNWQTVRWKPPPPRNSPNDPHIGWRTEFRSMELQLTDFENAAFTAFIVLLTRVILTFDLNLYIPLSRVDANMQRAHSRNASAKGKFFFRRHLAPLEEGDDGYGVKYVSMFSSALNGSAVALDDESDNVDGLVTSGTDTPITTLVGKEVSQREAAPCALGSSEEHSYEEMSMAEIMCGKGDYFPGLIPLVHAYLDHISCDKVTRERLDKYLDFLERRAKGELVTPATWMRTFVRNHPKYKRDSIVTDEIAYDLMVACRDIGLGKLHVPELLGPYAIEPITTEGAYDVPLQTTRVRNRQLLGLLRRYTSRQSFARSKGDGSSSDERLNE
;
A
#
# COMPACT_ATOMS: atom_id res chain seq x y z
N MET A 1 -10.46 6.02 9.60
CA MET A 1 -10.33 5.05 10.72
C MET A 1 -11.59 4.21 10.98
N GLY A 2 -11.45 2.90 11.24
CA GLY A 2 -12.57 1.99 11.57
C GLY A 2 -13.09 2.14 13.00
N LEU A 3 -14.16 1.42 13.35
CA LEU A 3 -14.91 1.52 14.62
C LEU A 3 -13.98 1.66 15.86
N LEU A 4 -13.98 2.85 16.50
CA LEU A 4 -13.34 3.13 17.79
C LEU A 4 -14.41 3.25 18.88
N LYS A 5 -15.30 2.26 18.96
CA LYS A 5 -16.24 2.17 20.08
C LYS A 5 -15.45 1.73 21.31
N VAL A 6 -15.62 2.43 22.43
CA VAL A 6 -15.01 2.03 23.71
C VAL A 6 -15.76 0.79 24.20
N GLY A 7 -15.23 -0.39 23.85
CA GLY A 7 -15.68 -1.69 24.34
C GLY A 7 -14.50 -2.44 24.97
N VAL A 8 -14.80 -3.49 25.74
CA VAL A 8 -13.77 -4.39 26.28
C VAL A 8 -13.42 -5.41 25.18
N PRO A 9 -12.19 -5.39 24.64
CA PRO A 9 -11.80 -6.37 23.64
C PRO A 9 -11.51 -7.73 24.30
N LYS A 10 -11.95 -8.80 23.64
CA LYS A 10 -11.65 -10.18 24.04
C LYS A 10 -10.17 -10.50 23.80
N THR A 11 -9.63 -11.39 24.64
CA THR A 11 -8.34 -12.02 24.34
C THR A 11 -8.42 -12.88 23.07
N TRP A 12 -7.29 -13.26 22.49
CA TRP A 12 -7.28 -14.15 21.32
C TRP A 12 -7.99 -15.48 21.59
N GLU A 13 -7.73 -16.08 22.75
CA GLU A 13 -8.31 -17.38 23.13
C GLU A 13 -9.83 -17.31 23.29
N GLU A 14 -10.35 -16.20 23.82
CA GLU A 14 -11.79 -15.94 23.88
C GLU A 14 -12.38 -15.68 22.49
N SER A 15 -11.66 -14.94 21.64
CA SER A 15 -12.11 -14.57 20.30
C SER A 15 -12.29 -15.78 19.37
N LYS A 16 -11.48 -16.84 19.53
CA LYS A 16 -11.53 -18.07 18.72
C LYS A 16 -12.93 -18.68 18.59
N ARG A 17 -13.74 -18.58 19.64
CA ARG A 17 -15.10 -19.12 19.73
C ARG A 17 -16.06 -18.42 18.76
N ASP A 18 -15.79 -17.15 18.51
CA ASP A 18 -16.69 -16.24 17.80
C ASP A 18 -16.24 -15.99 16.35
N LEU A 19 -14.96 -16.25 16.00
CA LEU A 19 -14.40 -15.89 14.68
C LEU A 19 -15.26 -16.32 13.50
N LYS A 20 -15.79 -17.56 13.53
CA LYS A 20 -16.68 -18.07 12.50
C LYS A 20 -17.98 -17.28 12.42
N TYR A 21 -18.64 -17.05 13.56
CA TYR A 21 -19.86 -16.24 13.62
C TYR A 21 -19.61 -14.82 13.10
N ILE A 22 -18.53 -14.16 13.55
CA ILE A 22 -18.19 -12.78 13.12
C ILE A 22 -18.00 -12.71 11.60
N ARG A 23 -17.37 -13.71 10.97
CA ARG A 23 -17.26 -13.77 9.50
C ARG A 23 -18.61 -13.94 8.83
N GLU A 24 -19.44 -14.87 9.29
CA GLU A 24 -20.76 -15.09 8.71
C GLU A 24 -21.67 -13.86 8.87
N ALA A 25 -21.62 -13.23 10.05
CA ALA A 25 -22.34 -12.00 10.39
C ALA A 25 -21.86 -10.79 9.59
N GLY A 26 -20.54 -10.62 9.44
CA GLY A 26 -19.96 -9.57 8.63
C GLY A 26 -20.37 -9.66 7.16
N MET A 27 -20.56 -10.88 6.63
CA MET A 27 -21.06 -11.05 5.27
C MET A 27 -22.57 -10.73 5.16
N ARG A 28 -23.37 -11.06 6.18
CA ARG A 28 -24.79 -10.63 6.23
C ARG A 28 -24.90 -9.10 6.30
N GLN A 29 -24.07 -8.45 7.11
CA GLN A 29 -24.00 -6.98 7.21
C GLN A 29 -23.59 -6.33 5.88
N PHE A 30 -22.62 -6.92 5.17
CA PHE A 30 -22.26 -6.47 3.83
C PHE A 30 -23.44 -6.57 2.87
N LEU A 31 -24.11 -7.73 2.80
CA LEU A 31 -25.25 -7.93 1.91
C LEU A 31 -26.42 -6.99 2.24
N SER A 32 -26.73 -6.78 3.53
CA SER A 32 -27.72 -5.81 3.98
C SER A 32 -27.38 -4.40 3.49
N THR A 33 -26.13 -3.97 3.72
CA THR A 33 -25.62 -2.67 3.29
C THR A 33 -25.67 -2.54 1.77
N PHE A 34 -25.17 -3.53 1.05
CA PHE A 34 -25.14 -3.55 -0.42
C PHE A 34 -26.55 -3.41 -1.01
N ARG A 35 -27.53 -4.16 -0.51
CA ARG A 35 -28.94 -4.05 -0.97
C ARG A 35 -29.51 -2.66 -0.75
N ARG A 36 -29.15 -2.00 0.36
CA ARG A 36 -29.64 -0.65 0.68
C ARG A 36 -29.04 0.44 -0.21
N VAL A 37 -27.80 0.26 -0.68
CA VAL A 37 -27.00 1.37 -1.24
C VAL A 37 -26.48 1.15 -2.67
N LYS A 38 -26.66 -0.04 -3.24
CA LYS A 38 -26.23 -0.36 -4.62
C LYS A 38 -26.84 0.54 -5.71
N ASP A 39 -28.04 1.06 -5.45
CA ASP A 39 -28.81 1.88 -6.39
C ASP A 39 -28.60 3.40 -6.18
N LEU A 40 -27.68 3.80 -5.27
CA LEU A 40 -27.28 5.21 -5.11
C LEU A 40 -26.59 5.69 -6.39
N LYS A 41 -27.07 6.82 -6.92
CA LYS A 41 -26.58 7.48 -8.13
C LYS A 41 -26.59 9.00 -7.94
N GLY A 42 -25.70 9.70 -8.65
CA GLY A 42 -25.69 11.17 -8.71
C GLY A 42 -25.06 11.86 -7.50
N ASP A 43 -24.26 11.14 -6.71
CA ASP A 43 -23.47 11.75 -5.65
C ASP A 43 -22.42 12.70 -6.22
N GLU A 44 -22.12 13.78 -5.50
CA GLU A 44 -21.08 14.72 -5.90
C GLU A 44 -19.70 14.26 -5.42
N LEU A 45 -18.65 14.76 -6.07
CA LEU A 45 -17.28 14.59 -5.60
C LEU A 45 -17.10 15.30 -4.26
N LEU A 46 -16.95 14.49 -3.22
CA LEU A 46 -16.42 14.90 -1.93
C LEU A 46 -15.08 14.20 -1.71
N TRP A 47 -14.13 14.87 -1.07
CA TRP A 47 -12.82 14.25 -0.83
C TRP A 47 -12.12 14.87 0.38
N GLY A 48 -11.13 14.17 0.91
CA GLY A 48 -10.40 14.63 2.08
C GLY A 48 -9.07 13.91 2.23
N ASP A 49 -8.09 14.62 2.77
CA ASP A 49 -6.78 14.08 3.10
C ASP A 49 -6.69 13.69 4.58
N GLU A 50 -5.92 12.65 4.88
CA GLU A 50 -5.55 12.22 6.22
C GLU A 50 -4.02 12.35 6.36
N ILE A 51 -3.57 13.09 7.38
CA ILE A 51 -2.14 13.25 7.73
C ILE A 51 -1.90 12.69 9.12
N GLU A 52 -0.87 11.87 9.25
CA GLU A 52 -0.40 11.32 10.51
C GLU A 52 0.82 12.11 11.01
N TYR A 53 0.89 12.43 12.31
CA TYR A 53 1.97 13.18 12.94
C TYR A 53 2.60 12.38 14.07
N GLY A 54 3.93 12.28 14.07
CA GLY A 54 4.69 11.82 15.24
C GLY A 54 5.08 12.99 16.15
N ILE A 55 4.95 12.80 17.47
CA ILE A 55 5.36 13.76 18.50
C ILE A 55 6.68 13.28 19.12
N PHE A 56 7.70 14.14 19.09
CA PHE A 56 9.04 13.81 19.56
C PHE A 56 9.51 14.81 20.61
N HIS A 57 10.24 14.32 21.61
CA HIS A 57 10.94 15.13 22.60
C HIS A 57 12.40 15.34 22.17
N LEU A 58 12.84 16.59 22.10
CA LEU A 58 14.20 16.99 21.82
C LEU A 58 14.91 17.41 23.10
N ASP A 59 16.00 16.74 23.43
CA ASP A 59 16.91 17.15 24.50
C ASP A 59 18.15 17.83 23.89
N PRO A 60 18.27 19.17 24.00
CA PRO A 60 19.40 19.91 23.43
C PRO A 60 20.72 19.69 24.18
N GLU A 61 20.68 19.31 25.46
CA GLU A 61 21.88 19.10 26.27
C GLU A 61 22.57 17.78 25.89
N THR A 62 21.78 16.72 25.77
CA THR A 62 22.29 15.38 25.44
C THR A 62 22.27 15.07 23.94
N LYS A 63 21.70 15.95 23.12
CA LYS A 63 21.50 15.76 21.67
C LYS A 63 20.74 14.48 21.38
N LYS A 64 19.66 14.26 22.14
CA LYS A 64 18.80 13.08 22.03
C LYS A 64 17.42 13.46 21.52
N VAL A 65 16.90 12.67 20.60
CA VAL A 65 15.49 12.68 20.22
C VAL A 65 14.83 11.42 20.76
N ARG A 66 13.63 11.54 21.33
CA ARG A 66 12.84 10.43 21.91
C ARG A 66 11.37 10.56 21.51
N LEU A 67 10.62 9.46 21.57
CA LEU A 67 9.17 9.50 21.35
C LEU A 67 8.45 10.13 22.55
N SER A 68 7.61 11.14 22.34
CA SER A 68 6.74 11.65 23.42
C SER A 68 5.46 10.81 23.48
N LEU A 69 5.21 10.13 24.61
CA LEU A 69 4.03 9.28 24.79
C LEU A 69 2.76 10.07 25.17
N ARG A 70 2.72 11.36 24.83
CA ARG A 70 1.63 12.30 25.18
C ARG A 70 0.57 12.44 24.09
N ALA A 71 0.55 11.60 23.05
CA ALA A 71 -0.39 11.78 21.94
C ALA A 71 -1.85 11.78 22.39
N LYS A 72 -2.23 10.93 23.35
CA LYS A 72 -3.58 10.95 23.94
C LYS A 72 -3.91 12.30 24.58
N GLN A 73 -3.02 12.83 25.42
CA GLN A 73 -3.22 14.12 26.08
C GLN A 73 -3.33 15.26 25.05
N ILE A 74 -2.40 15.29 24.09
CA ILE A 74 -2.37 16.28 23.01
C ILE A 74 -3.68 16.26 22.21
N MET A 75 -4.15 15.07 21.85
CA MET A 75 -5.41 14.89 21.13
C MET A 75 -6.62 15.33 21.94
N ASP A 76 -6.69 15.00 23.24
CA ASP A 76 -7.77 15.44 24.13
C ASP A 76 -7.81 16.98 24.21
N GLU A 77 -6.65 17.64 24.38
CA GLU A 77 -6.54 19.11 24.40
C GLU A 77 -6.92 19.76 23.05
N LEU A 78 -6.52 19.15 21.93
CA LEU A 78 -6.89 19.63 20.60
C LEU A 78 -8.41 19.55 20.40
N ASN A 79 -9.01 18.38 20.68
CA ASN A 79 -10.46 18.19 20.53
C ASN A 79 -11.28 19.08 21.48
N GLU A 80 -10.80 19.34 22.69
CA GLU A 80 -11.40 20.34 23.58
C GLU A 80 -11.37 21.73 22.93
N LYS A 81 -10.21 22.17 22.42
CA LYS A 81 -10.08 23.46 21.72
C LYS A 81 -10.94 23.53 20.45
N GLU A 82 -11.05 22.45 19.68
CA GLU A 82 -11.94 22.37 18.51
C GLU A 82 -13.41 22.60 18.91
N SER A 83 -13.85 21.98 20.01
CA SER A 83 -15.24 22.14 20.50
C SER A 83 -15.57 23.59 20.88
N LEU A 84 -14.59 24.33 21.41
CA LEU A 84 -14.72 25.74 21.80
C LEU A 84 -14.70 26.70 20.61
N HIS A 85 -14.09 26.29 19.49
CA HIS A 85 -13.94 27.09 18.28
C HIS A 85 -14.74 26.50 17.11
N SER A 86 -15.89 25.89 17.40
CA SER A 86 -16.80 25.34 16.39
C SER A 86 -17.26 26.43 15.42
N GLN A 87 -16.45 26.65 14.38
CA GLN A 87 -16.62 27.68 13.37
C GLN A 87 -17.38 27.12 12.17
N VAL A 88 -18.04 28.04 11.44
CA VAL A 88 -18.88 27.71 10.28
C VAL A 88 -18.05 27.40 9.03
N VAL A 89 -16.75 27.74 8.98
CA VAL A 89 -15.96 27.80 7.73
C VAL A 89 -14.82 26.76 7.62
N GLU A 90 -13.92 26.62 8.60
CA GLU A 90 -12.77 25.71 8.50
C GLU A 90 -12.34 25.14 9.86
N GLY A 91 -12.20 23.81 9.93
CA GLY A 91 -11.89 23.08 11.14
C GLY A 91 -10.98 21.88 10.90
N CYS A 92 -10.56 21.25 11.99
CA CYS A 92 -9.70 20.08 12.00
C CYS A 92 -10.37 18.99 12.83
N ASN A 93 -10.27 17.75 12.39
CA ASN A 93 -10.68 16.58 13.16
C ASN A 93 -9.42 15.79 13.55
N TRP A 94 -9.32 15.39 14.83
CA TRP A 94 -8.14 14.74 15.41
C TRP A 94 -8.51 13.37 15.97
N VAL A 95 -7.81 12.32 15.52
CA VAL A 95 -8.09 10.94 15.88
C VAL A 95 -6.81 10.20 16.33
N PRO A 96 -6.93 9.15 17.16
CA PRO A 96 -5.77 8.45 17.69
C PRO A 96 -5.21 7.48 16.67
N GLU A 97 -3.88 7.44 16.49
CA GLU A 97 -3.20 6.39 15.70
C GLU A 97 -2.54 5.32 16.59
N TYR A 98 -1.98 4.27 15.98
CA TYR A 98 -1.39 3.11 16.67
C TYR A 98 -0.36 3.49 17.74
N GLY A 99 0.55 4.42 17.43
CA GLY A 99 1.59 4.85 18.34
C GLY A 99 1.05 5.77 19.44
N ALA A 100 1.49 5.57 20.69
CA ALA A 100 1.22 6.50 21.80
C ALA A 100 1.89 7.87 21.63
N TRP A 101 2.69 8.04 20.57
CA TRP A 101 3.29 9.29 20.12
C TRP A 101 2.67 9.83 18.83
N MET A 102 1.61 9.20 18.30
CA MET A 102 1.01 9.56 17.01
C MET A 102 -0.38 10.16 17.16
N VAL A 103 -0.64 11.22 16.37
CA VAL A 103 -1.98 11.78 16.16
C VAL A 103 -2.26 11.87 14.67
N GLU A 104 -3.47 11.52 14.24
CA GLU A 104 -3.94 11.72 12.86
C GLU A 104 -4.86 12.93 12.80
N ALA A 105 -4.80 13.67 11.70
CA ALA A 105 -5.65 14.83 11.47
C ALA A 105 -6.20 14.90 10.05
N THR A 106 -7.49 15.23 9.96
CA THR A 106 -8.23 15.45 8.70
C THR A 106 -8.82 16.86 8.69
N PRO A 107 -9.25 17.41 7.54
CA PRO A 107 -10.19 18.52 7.58
C PRO A 107 -11.48 18.08 8.29
N ASP A 108 -12.12 18.99 9.02
CA ASP A 108 -13.39 18.72 9.73
C ASP A 108 -14.56 18.42 8.76
N ARG A 109 -14.49 18.99 7.55
CA ARG A 109 -15.45 18.75 6.47
C ARG A 109 -14.71 18.34 5.21
N PRO A 110 -15.26 17.41 4.41
CA PRO A 110 -14.68 17.09 3.13
C PRO A 110 -14.64 18.34 2.22
N TYR A 111 -13.63 18.38 1.38
CA TYR A 111 -13.57 19.25 0.21
C TYR A 111 -14.60 18.78 -0.82
N THR A 112 -14.96 19.68 -1.72
CA THR A 112 -15.98 19.52 -2.76
C THR A 112 -15.35 19.48 -4.15
N GLY A 113 -16.18 19.32 -5.19
CA GLY A 113 -15.75 19.34 -6.59
C GLY A 113 -15.36 20.71 -7.17
N TYR A 114 -15.34 21.77 -6.36
CA TYR A 114 -15.03 23.13 -6.83
C TYR A 114 -13.53 23.43 -6.78
N THR A 115 -13.02 24.16 -7.78
CA THR A 115 -11.60 24.53 -7.90
C THR A 115 -11.08 25.30 -6.68
N THR A 116 -11.92 26.10 -6.03
CA THR A 116 -11.58 26.85 -4.81
C THR A 116 -11.15 25.95 -3.66
N ASP A 117 -11.62 24.70 -3.61
CA ASP A 117 -11.25 23.77 -2.56
C ASP A 117 -9.84 23.18 -2.75
N LEU A 118 -9.30 23.20 -3.97
CA LEU A 118 -7.89 22.86 -4.22
C LEU A 118 -6.93 23.84 -3.53
N LEU A 119 -7.34 25.11 -3.37
CA LEU A 119 -6.59 26.12 -2.60
C LEU A 119 -6.70 25.91 -1.09
N ARG A 120 -7.77 25.25 -0.62
CA ARG A 120 -8.02 25.03 0.81
C ARG A 120 -7.17 23.92 1.39
N VAL A 121 -6.71 22.96 0.59
CA VAL A 121 -5.90 21.81 1.06
C VAL A 121 -4.71 22.25 1.91
N GLU A 122 -3.80 23.04 1.33
CA GLU A 122 -2.61 23.47 2.04
C GLU A 122 -2.96 24.39 3.21
N ARG A 123 -3.95 25.28 3.02
CA ARG A 123 -4.42 26.16 4.09
C ARG A 123 -4.88 25.36 5.31
N ASN A 124 -5.63 24.27 5.09
CA ASN A 124 -6.11 23.40 6.14
C ASN A 124 -4.98 22.54 6.76
N MET A 125 -4.04 22.02 5.95
CA MET A 125 -2.85 21.33 6.47
C MET A 125 -2.02 22.26 7.37
N ARG A 126 -1.78 23.50 6.91
CA ARG A 126 -1.12 24.55 7.71
C ARG A 126 -1.90 24.85 8.98
N LEU A 127 -3.22 24.96 8.92
CA LEU A 127 -4.08 25.16 10.10
C LEU A 127 -3.94 24.02 11.11
N ARG A 128 -3.98 22.76 10.66
CA ARG A 128 -3.72 21.57 11.50
C ARG A 128 -2.37 21.69 12.20
N ARG A 129 -1.30 21.98 11.46
CA ARG A 129 0.03 22.18 12.04
C ARG A 129 0.07 23.33 13.06
N LYS A 130 -0.54 24.48 12.75
CA LYS A 130 -0.64 25.62 13.68
C LYS A 130 -1.31 25.23 14.99
N ARG A 131 -2.42 24.50 14.93
CA ARG A 131 -3.18 24.05 16.09
C ARG A 131 -2.39 23.05 16.93
N LEU A 132 -1.73 22.08 16.29
CA LEU A 132 -0.83 21.13 16.96
C LEU A 132 0.28 21.85 17.72
N LEU A 133 0.91 22.86 17.12
CA LEU A 133 1.95 23.66 17.80
C LEU A 133 1.46 24.41 19.05
N THR A 134 0.15 24.61 19.24
CA THR A 134 -0.39 25.29 20.42
C THR A 134 -0.49 24.41 21.67
N VAL A 135 -0.31 23.09 21.53
CA VAL A 135 -0.43 22.10 22.62
C VAL A 135 0.87 21.34 22.90
N LEU A 136 1.90 21.55 22.07
CA LEU A 136 3.24 21.00 22.31
C LEU A 136 3.91 21.68 23.50
N GLN A 137 4.66 20.92 24.27
CA GLN A 137 5.57 21.44 25.29
C GLN A 137 6.83 22.06 24.65
N GLU A 138 7.59 22.82 25.44
CA GLU A 138 8.78 23.57 24.97
C GLU A 138 9.81 22.70 24.23
N ASN A 139 10.01 21.47 24.69
CA ASN A 139 10.96 20.50 24.10
C ASN A 139 10.29 19.50 23.14
N GLU A 140 9.01 19.67 22.82
CA GLU A 140 8.30 18.79 21.88
C GLU A 140 8.22 19.37 20.49
N VAL A 141 8.30 18.48 19.49
CA VAL A 141 8.22 18.82 18.08
C VAL A 141 7.36 17.80 17.33
N ALA A 142 6.72 18.25 16.25
CA ALA A 142 5.88 17.40 15.41
C ALA A 142 6.14 17.64 13.90
N PRO A 143 7.36 17.34 13.40
CA PRO A 143 7.61 17.33 11.96
C PRO A 143 6.82 16.21 11.28
N THR A 144 6.42 16.44 10.04
CA THR A 144 5.76 15.44 9.21
C THR A 144 6.81 14.54 8.58
N ILE A 145 7.25 13.52 9.33
CA ILE A 145 8.16 12.48 8.86
C ILE A 145 7.44 11.14 8.81
N THR A 146 7.79 10.31 7.83
CA THR A 146 7.18 8.98 7.67
C THR A 146 7.59 8.01 8.77
N ALA A 147 8.87 7.95 9.17
CA ALA A 147 9.34 6.95 10.13
C ALA A 147 10.22 7.60 11.20
N TYR A 148 10.04 7.21 12.46
CA TYR A 148 10.97 7.58 13.52
C TYR A 148 12.28 6.81 13.40
N PHE A 149 13.37 7.53 13.14
CA PHE A 149 14.67 6.98 12.75
C PHE A 149 15.24 5.95 13.74
N MET A 150 15.03 6.17 15.04
CA MET A 150 15.70 5.44 16.13
C MET A 150 14.78 4.45 16.85
N LEU A 151 13.57 4.19 16.34
CA LEU A 151 12.62 3.26 16.95
C LEU A 151 13.30 1.90 17.22
N GLY A 152 13.30 1.42 18.47
CA GLY A 152 13.91 0.14 18.85
C GLY A 152 15.45 0.09 18.84
N ALA A 153 16.15 1.22 18.67
CA ALA A 153 17.60 1.32 18.78
C ALA A 153 18.10 1.85 20.13
N GLN A 154 17.20 2.49 20.90
CA GLN A 154 17.53 3.26 22.09
C GLN A 154 17.28 2.52 23.41
N GLY A 155 16.84 1.25 23.35
CA GLY A 155 16.47 0.47 24.53
C GLY A 155 15.37 1.15 25.36
N GLU A 156 15.50 1.08 26.68
CA GLU A 156 14.49 1.62 27.61
C GLU A 156 14.40 3.16 27.60
N ASP A 157 15.47 3.82 27.17
CA ASP A 157 15.57 5.28 27.07
C ASP A 157 14.89 5.82 25.81
N GLY A 158 14.26 5.01 24.96
CA GLY A 158 13.72 5.43 23.66
C GLY A 158 12.48 6.33 23.68
N THR A 159 11.85 6.49 24.84
CA THR A 159 10.58 7.20 25.02
C THR A 159 10.64 8.20 26.17
N VAL A 160 9.73 9.16 26.19
CA VAL A 160 9.49 10.07 27.32
C VAL A 160 8.03 9.92 27.77
N PRO A 161 7.77 9.42 28.99
CA PRO A 161 8.76 8.86 29.93
C PRO A 161 9.44 7.57 29.41
N PRO A 162 10.63 7.19 29.92
CA PRO A 162 11.30 5.93 29.57
C PRO A 162 10.42 4.71 29.84
N THR A 163 10.52 3.69 28.98
CA THR A 163 9.68 2.49 29.06
C THR A 163 10.52 1.22 28.97
N PRO A 164 10.30 0.21 29.83
CA PRO A 164 10.98 -1.08 29.72
C PRO A 164 10.75 -1.74 28.36
N VAL A 165 11.79 -2.38 27.82
CA VAL A 165 11.69 -3.17 26.59
C VAL A 165 10.92 -4.47 26.87
N GLY A 166 10.12 -4.90 25.89
CA GLY A 166 9.27 -6.08 25.98
C GLY A 166 7.92 -5.80 26.64
N GLY A 167 7.34 -6.86 27.19
CA GLY A 167 5.99 -6.82 27.77
C GLY A 167 5.09 -7.92 27.18
N PRO A 168 3.93 -8.18 27.80
CA PRO A 168 3.04 -9.26 27.40
C PRO A 168 2.37 -9.05 26.03
N ILE A 169 2.25 -7.80 25.54
CA ILE A 169 1.56 -7.49 24.29
C ILE A 169 2.50 -7.72 23.10
N THR A 170 3.55 -6.89 22.98
CA THR A 170 4.50 -6.93 21.86
C THR A 170 5.41 -8.14 21.92
N GLN A 171 5.90 -8.49 23.13
CA GLN A 171 7.01 -9.43 23.35
C GLN A 171 8.28 -9.09 22.53
N SER A 172 8.43 -7.81 22.14
CA SER A 172 9.54 -7.37 21.31
C SER A 172 10.86 -7.41 22.06
N ASP A 173 11.94 -7.69 21.32
CA ASP A 173 13.31 -7.61 21.84
C ASP A 173 13.85 -6.16 21.84
N TYR A 174 13.09 -5.21 21.27
CA TYR A 174 13.57 -3.85 20.99
C TYR A 174 12.70 -2.74 21.56
N ILE A 175 11.40 -2.96 21.74
CA ILE A 175 10.44 -1.93 22.16
C ILE A 175 9.53 -2.41 23.28
N GLY A 176 9.03 -1.47 24.08
CA GLY A 176 8.09 -1.72 25.17
C GLY A 176 6.62 -1.58 24.77
N ASP A 177 5.72 -2.18 25.54
CA ASP A 177 4.27 -2.12 25.29
C ASP A 177 3.66 -0.71 25.44
N ALA A 178 4.27 0.16 26.25
CA ALA A 178 3.79 1.54 26.46
C ALA A 178 3.91 2.43 25.21
N ILE A 179 4.59 1.94 24.18
CA ILE A 179 4.65 2.60 22.86
C ILE A 179 3.30 2.51 22.13
N ILE A 180 2.45 1.56 22.50
CA ILE A 180 1.13 1.36 21.89
C ILE A 180 0.16 2.37 22.48
N ASN A 181 -0.63 3.01 21.62
CA ASN A 181 -1.68 3.91 22.04
C ASN A 181 -2.60 3.23 23.08
N PRO A 182 -2.98 3.93 24.16
CA PRO A 182 -3.74 3.35 25.27
C PRO A 182 -5.16 2.91 24.89
N HIS A 183 -5.67 3.26 23.70
CA HIS A 183 -6.95 2.75 23.24
C HIS A 183 -6.90 1.22 23.09
N PRO A 184 -7.81 0.45 23.74
CA PRO A 184 -7.69 -1.02 23.87
C PRO A 184 -7.52 -1.78 22.54
N ARG A 185 -8.13 -1.27 21.46
CA ARG A 185 -8.03 -1.82 20.10
C ARG A 185 -6.59 -2.11 19.68
N PHE A 186 -5.64 -1.21 19.92
CA PHE A 186 -4.28 -1.32 19.38
C PHE A 186 -3.44 -2.37 20.11
N GLY A 187 -3.56 -2.44 21.44
CA GLY A 187 -2.94 -3.47 22.25
C GLY A 187 -3.47 -4.86 21.90
N THR A 188 -4.79 -5.00 21.80
CA THR A 188 -5.43 -6.26 21.38
C THR A 188 -4.98 -6.69 19.98
N LEU A 189 -4.98 -5.76 19.01
CA LEU A 189 -4.57 -6.06 17.64
C LEU A 189 -3.13 -6.57 17.59
N THR A 190 -2.21 -5.92 18.31
CA THR A 190 -0.80 -6.35 18.40
C THR A 190 -0.68 -7.76 18.98
N ALA A 191 -1.35 -8.02 20.11
CA ALA A 191 -1.30 -9.32 20.77
C ALA A 191 -1.93 -10.43 19.92
N ASN A 192 -3.05 -10.14 19.25
CA ASN A 192 -3.81 -11.12 18.48
C ASN A 192 -3.12 -11.48 17.16
N ILE A 193 -2.44 -10.53 16.49
CA ILE A 193 -1.61 -10.84 15.31
C ILE A 193 -0.52 -11.84 15.68
N ARG A 194 0.25 -11.57 16.74
CA ARG A 194 1.32 -12.45 17.22
C ARG A 194 0.80 -13.83 17.60
N GLN A 195 -0.32 -13.89 18.35
CA GLN A 195 -0.91 -15.15 18.79
C GLN A 195 -1.54 -15.94 17.65
N ARG A 196 -2.19 -15.29 16.68
CA ARG A 196 -2.69 -15.94 15.46
C ARG A 196 -1.56 -16.50 14.62
N ARG A 197 -0.50 -15.71 14.43
CA ARG A 197 0.69 -16.07 13.64
C ARG A 197 1.44 -17.27 14.26
N GLY A 198 1.35 -17.44 15.58
CA GLY A 198 2.08 -18.46 16.35
C GLY A 198 3.55 -18.09 16.63
N GLU A 199 4.00 -16.94 16.15
CA GLU A 199 5.35 -16.38 16.31
C GLU A 199 5.26 -14.84 16.28
N LYS A 200 6.32 -14.15 16.70
CA LYS A 200 6.44 -12.70 16.47
C LYS A 200 6.42 -12.40 14.98
N VAL A 201 5.97 -11.19 14.62
CA VAL A 201 6.21 -10.69 13.27
C VAL A 201 7.71 -10.62 13.00
N SER A 202 8.13 -10.79 11.75
CA SER A 202 9.54 -10.77 11.37
C SER A 202 9.70 -9.86 10.18
N ILE A 203 10.29 -8.69 10.42
CA ILE A 203 10.50 -7.67 9.42
C ILE A 203 12.01 -7.63 9.15
N GLN A 204 12.38 -7.84 7.89
CA GLN A 204 13.77 -7.84 7.45
C GLN A 204 13.92 -6.86 6.31
N VAL A 205 14.56 -5.73 6.59
CA VAL A 205 14.81 -4.70 5.58
C VAL A 205 16.26 -4.78 5.15
N PRO A 206 16.57 -4.81 3.84
CA PRO A 206 17.95 -4.78 3.37
C PRO A 206 18.76 -3.65 4.02
N LEU A 207 19.93 -3.97 4.57
CA LEU A 207 20.82 -2.99 5.20
C LEU A 207 21.61 -2.24 4.12
N PHE A 208 21.77 -0.93 4.25
CA PHE A 208 22.64 -0.16 3.36
C PHE A 208 24.11 -0.59 3.54
N ARG A 209 24.78 -0.92 2.44
CA ARG A 209 26.22 -1.25 2.44
C ARG A 209 27.06 0.00 2.18
N ASP A 210 27.66 0.55 3.24
CA ASP A 210 28.66 1.62 3.18
C ASP A 210 30.07 1.04 3.46
N LEU A 211 31.11 1.86 3.37
CA LEU A 211 32.52 1.43 3.40
C LEU A 211 32.92 0.62 4.64
N HIS A 212 32.31 0.91 5.78
CA HIS A 212 32.66 0.36 7.09
C HIS A 212 31.48 -0.35 7.77
N THR A 213 30.41 -0.67 7.02
CA THR A 213 29.24 -1.35 7.57
C THR A 213 29.64 -2.72 8.13
N PRO A 214 29.54 -2.95 9.46
CA PRO A 214 30.12 -4.12 10.12
C PRO A 214 29.65 -5.46 9.58
N GLU A 215 28.37 -5.54 9.23
CA GLU A 215 27.74 -6.76 8.75
C GLU A 215 28.31 -7.24 7.41
N TYR A 216 28.95 -6.35 6.63
CA TYR A 216 29.56 -6.69 5.35
C TYR A 216 31.07 -7.00 5.44
N GLN A 217 31.71 -6.88 6.62
CA GLN A 217 33.17 -7.03 6.75
C GLN A 217 33.68 -8.43 6.39
N ASN A 218 32.85 -9.47 6.58
CA ASN A 218 33.20 -10.87 6.29
C ASN A 218 32.61 -11.38 4.96
N PHE A 219 31.94 -10.52 4.18
CA PHE A 219 31.45 -10.90 2.86
C PHE A 219 32.62 -10.89 1.87
N GLN A 220 33.19 -12.07 1.61
CA GLN A 220 34.07 -12.26 0.46
C GLN A 220 33.21 -12.16 -0.81
N ASP A 221 33.18 -10.98 -1.41
CA ASP A 221 32.57 -10.78 -2.73
C ASP A 221 33.63 -11.05 -3.80
N PRO A 222 33.50 -12.12 -4.63
CA PRO A 222 34.47 -12.44 -5.68
C PRO A 222 34.50 -11.42 -6.84
N LEU A 223 33.62 -10.41 -6.83
CA LEU A 223 33.48 -9.44 -7.93
C LEU A 223 34.11 -8.07 -7.63
N MET A 224 34.81 -7.90 -6.51
CA MET A 224 35.43 -6.62 -6.15
C MET A 224 36.87 -6.50 -6.66
N HIS A 225 37.01 -6.29 -7.98
CA HIS A 225 38.15 -5.55 -8.54
C HIS A 225 37.61 -4.33 -9.30
N GLY A 226 37.67 -3.16 -8.65
CA GLY A 226 37.56 -1.85 -9.28
C GLY A 226 36.14 -1.30 -9.46
N ASP A 227 35.69 -0.47 -8.53
CA ASP A 227 35.32 0.91 -8.88
C ASP A 227 35.17 1.76 -7.62
N THR A 228 36.23 2.53 -7.38
CA THR A 228 36.28 3.70 -6.50
C THR A 228 35.67 4.89 -7.23
N ASP A 229 34.80 5.65 -6.56
CA ASP A 229 34.32 6.99 -6.95
C ASP A 229 33.74 7.14 -8.36
N GLY A 230 32.43 6.96 -8.47
CA GLY A 230 31.66 7.29 -9.67
C GLY A 230 30.24 7.72 -9.33
N CYS A 231 29.89 8.96 -9.69
CA CYS A 231 28.56 9.54 -9.61
C CYS A 231 27.50 8.80 -10.49
N CYS A 232 27.88 7.72 -11.17
CA CYS A 232 27.03 6.86 -11.99
C CYS A 232 27.62 5.44 -11.97
N GLY A 233 26.80 4.38 -11.86
CA GLY A 233 27.23 3.03 -12.26
C GLY A 233 27.41 1.95 -11.19
N SER A 234 26.48 1.82 -10.24
CA SER A 234 26.12 0.48 -9.76
C SER A 234 24.62 0.44 -9.53
N ASP A 235 23.87 0.28 -10.64
CA ASP A 235 22.46 -0.11 -10.63
C ASP A 235 22.32 -1.55 -10.14
N SER A 236 22.63 -1.72 -8.86
CA SER A 236 22.28 -2.87 -8.09
C SER A 236 21.51 -2.42 -6.85
N LEU A 237 20.25 -2.00 -7.05
CA LEU A 237 19.30 -2.89 -6.41
C LEU A 237 19.58 -4.25 -7.00
N GLN A 238 19.79 -5.21 -6.13
CA GLN A 238 19.48 -6.56 -6.53
C GLN A 238 17.98 -6.60 -6.88
N VAL A 239 17.60 -6.13 -8.09
CA VAL A 239 16.96 -7.01 -9.05
C VAL A 239 17.70 -8.31 -8.84
N TRP A 240 16.98 -9.36 -8.45
CA TRP A 240 17.47 -10.72 -8.48
C TRP A 240 18.44 -10.91 -9.67
N ARG A 241 19.74 -10.75 -9.41
CA ARG A 241 20.83 -10.93 -10.36
C ARG A 241 21.38 -12.29 -10.00
N TYR A 242 20.82 -13.34 -10.59
CA TYR A 242 21.53 -14.61 -10.70
C TYR A 242 22.29 -14.59 -12.02
N GLY A 243 23.61 -14.42 -11.94
CA GLY A 243 24.50 -14.37 -13.09
C GLY A 243 25.95 -14.73 -12.69
N ARG A 244 26.34 -15.95 -13.11
CA ARG A 244 27.64 -16.66 -13.11
C ARG A 244 28.24 -17.05 -11.74
N ASN A 245 28.47 -18.37 -11.61
CA ASN A 245 28.89 -19.18 -10.43
C ASN A 245 27.78 -19.80 -9.56
N CYS A 246 26.67 -20.25 -10.16
CA CYS A 246 25.49 -20.75 -9.44
C CYS A 246 25.74 -22.05 -8.65
N ARG A 247 25.71 -21.95 -7.31
CA ARG A 247 25.66 -23.03 -6.31
C ARG A 247 24.31 -23.79 -6.25
N ALA A 248 23.53 -23.81 -7.34
CA ALA A 248 22.18 -24.40 -7.37
C ALA A 248 22.15 -25.89 -6.94
N ARG A 249 23.28 -26.59 -7.11
CA ARG A 249 23.45 -28.00 -6.69
C ARG A 249 23.54 -28.18 -5.16
N GLU A 250 23.93 -27.14 -4.43
CA GLU A 250 24.06 -27.15 -2.96
C GLU A 250 22.81 -26.57 -2.27
N GLN A 251 22.10 -25.64 -2.90
CA GLN A 251 20.96 -24.92 -2.30
C GLN A 251 19.61 -25.66 -2.41
N TYR A 252 19.33 -26.38 -3.50
CA TYR A 252 17.98 -26.92 -3.74
C TYR A 252 17.81 -28.42 -3.39
N GLY A 253 18.83 -29.02 -2.77
CA GLY A 253 18.79 -30.42 -2.32
C GLY A 253 18.91 -31.45 -3.46
N LYS A 254 19.12 -32.72 -3.09
CA LYS A 254 19.39 -33.85 -4.02
C LYS A 254 18.15 -34.33 -4.80
N ASP A 255 17.00 -33.69 -4.60
CA ASP A 255 15.67 -34.20 -4.99
C ASP A 255 15.11 -33.57 -6.29
N PHE A 256 15.92 -32.86 -7.07
CA PHE A 256 15.48 -32.17 -8.30
C PHE A 256 16.52 -32.30 -9.42
N VAL A 257 16.07 -32.27 -10.68
CA VAL A 257 16.98 -32.29 -11.83
C VAL A 257 17.26 -30.88 -12.33
N LEU A 258 18.54 -30.51 -12.22
CA LEU A 258 19.12 -29.36 -12.91
C LEU A 258 19.62 -29.84 -14.27
N THR A 259 19.10 -29.25 -15.33
CA THR A 259 19.58 -29.44 -16.70
C THR A 259 20.55 -28.31 -17.00
N GLY A 260 21.71 -28.62 -17.58
CA GLY A 260 22.86 -27.75 -17.65
C GLY A 260 22.63 -26.45 -18.44
N CYS A 261 23.51 -25.49 -18.21
CA CYS A 261 23.68 -24.34 -19.08
C CYS A 261 24.56 -24.76 -20.25
N SER A 262 24.06 -24.67 -21.48
CA SER A 262 24.96 -24.62 -22.63
C SER A 262 25.55 -23.22 -22.71
N ASP A 263 26.86 -23.11 -22.55
CA ASP A 263 27.61 -21.88 -22.84
C ASP A 263 27.63 -21.66 -24.36
N GLN A 264 26.56 -21.08 -24.90
CA GLN A 264 26.58 -20.37 -26.18
C GLN A 264 25.75 -19.09 -26.04
N GLU A 265 26.43 -18.01 -25.65
CA GLU A 265 26.00 -16.66 -25.97
C GLU A 265 26.22 -16.47 -27.47
N GLU A 266 25.15 -16.53 -28.27
CA GLU A 266 24.87 -15.70 -29.47
C GLU A 266 23.71 -16.27 -30.31
N LEU A 267 22.90 -15.35 -30.86
CA LEU A 267 21.70 -15.54 -31.73
C LEU A 267 20.48 -16.09 -30.97
N PHE A 268 19.25 -15.54 -31.05
CA PHE A 268 18.40 -15.44 -32.23
C PHE A 268 17.36 -14.31 -32.11
N TRP A 269 17.38 -13.37 -33.07
CA TRP A 269 16.16 -12.74 -33.59
C TRP A 269 16.03 -13.19 -35.05
N LYS A 270 15.19 -14.18 -35.32
CA LYS A 270 14.65 -14.39 -36.67
C LYS A 270 13.17 -14.72 -36.58
N LYS A 271 12.40 -13.93 -37.35
CA LYS A 271 11.01 -14.20 -37.73
C LYS A 271 10.92 -15.52 -38.49
N GLU A 272 9.94 -16.35 -38.14
CA GLU A 272 9.03 -17.00 -39.08
C GLU A 272 7.81 -17.53 -38.29
N GLU A 273 6.62 -17.27 -38.82
CA GLU A 273 5.32 -17.74 -38.32
C GLU A 273 5.05 -19.19 -38.76
N GLU A 274 3.97 -19.76 -38.20
CA GLU A 274 3.24 -20.97 -38.62
C GLU A 274 3.57 -22.32 -37.94
N GLY A 275 2.52 -22.94 -37.37
CA GLY A 275 2.39 -24.40 -37.34
C GLY A 275 2.60 -25.16 -36.03
N TYR A 276 2.80 -24.51 -34.88
CA TYR A 276 3.05 -25.23 -33.63
C TYR A 276 1.78 -25.80 -33.00
N LEU A 277 1.58 -27.12 -33.14
CA LEU A 277 0.46 -27.83 -32.53
C LEU A 277 0.65 -27.91 -31.01
N LEU A 278 -0.21 -27.24 -30.24
CA LEU A 278 -0.23 -27.31 -28.78
C LEU A 278 -0.47 -28.75 -28.30
N GLN A 279 0.37 -29.24 -27.39
CA GLN A 279 0.39 -30.63 -26.96
C GLN A 279 0.39 -30.74 -25.43
N LYS A 280 -0.16 -31.86 -24.92
CA LYS A 280 -0.10 -32.22 -23.49
C LYS A 280 1.14 -33.06 -23.21
N TRP A 281 1.87 -32.69 -22.18
CA TRP A 281 3.11 -33.35 -21.77
C TRP A 281 3.02 -33.76 -20.31
N LEU A 282 3.31 -35.03 -20.00
CA LEU A 282 3.47 -35.50 -18.64
C LEU A 282 4.87 -35.15 -18.16
N VAL A 283 4.99 -34.49 -17.02
CA VAL A 283 6.26 -34.36 -16.31
C VAL A 283 6.53 -35.69 -15.61
N ASP A 284 7.52 -36.43 -16.09
CA ASP A 284 7.95 -37.70 -15.52
C ASP A 284 9.47 -37.79 -15.61
N VAL A 285 10.13 -37.24 -14.59
CA VAL A 285 11.58 -37.27 -14.45
C VAL A 285 12.00 -38.63 -13.90
N GLN A 286 12.49 -39.50 -14.77
CA GLN A 286 12.92 -40.86 -14.43
C GLN A 286 14.30 -40.89 -13.75
N CYS A 287 14.41 -40.24 -12.59
CA CYS A 287 15.63 -40.18 -11.78
C CYS A 287 15.31 -40.40 -10.29
N VAL A 288 16.08 -41.27 -9.63
CA VAL A 288 15.85 -41.65 -8.23
C VAL A 288 15.95 -40.42 -7.32
N GLY A 289 14.88 -40.14 -6.57
CA GLY A 289 14.79 -39.00 -5.64
C GLY A 289 14.24 -37.71 -6.25
N CYS A 290 14.05 -37.65 -7.57
CA CYS A 290 13.64 -36.42 -8.25
C CYS A 290 12.13 -36.16 -8.18
N LYS A 291 11.74 -34.91 -7.94
CA LYS A 291 10.35 -34.49 -7.70
C LYS A 291 9.70 -33.65 -8.82
N GLY A 292 10.47 -33.12 -9.77
CA GLY A 292 9.94 -32.27 -10.86
C GLY A 292 11.02 -31.51 -11.63
N LEU A 293 10.60 -30.50 -12.40
CA LEU A 293 11.48 -29.66 -13.24
C LEU A 293 11.28 -28.18 -12.96
N PHE A 294 12.36 -27.44 -12.76
CA PHE A 294 12.27 -25.97 -12.68
C PHE A 294 11.78 -25.39 -14.00
N TYR A 295 11.01 -24.31 -13.95
CA TYR A 295 10.75 -23.50 -15.14
C TYR A 295 12.04 -22.88 -15.68
N ARG A 296 12.01 -22.54 -16.97
CA ARG A 296 13.08 -21.82 -17.63
C ARG A 296 12.52 -20.57 -18.30
N ARG A 297 13.20 -19.43 -18.19
CA ARG A 297 12.79 -18.20 -18.91
C ARG A 297 13.24 -18.20 -20.37
N ALA A 298 14.24 -19.01 -20.68
CA ALA A 298 14.72 -19.38 -22.01
C ALA A 298 15.40 -20.76 -21.91
N PRO A 299 15.58 -21.52 -23.01
CA PRO A 299 16.36 -22.76 -22.99
C PRO A 299 17.69 -22.60 -22.23
N GLY A 300 17.87 -23.38 -21.15
CA GLY A 300 19.06 -23.32 -20.27
C GLY A 300 19.02 -22.34 -19.09
N GLU A 301 18.03 -21.44 -19.00
CA GLU A 301 17.96 -20.41 -17.95
C GLU A 301 16.88 -20.67 -16.89
N ILE A 302 17.25 -21.22 -15.73
CA ILE A 302 16.36 -21.59 -14.60
C ILE A 302 15.66 -20.36 -13.98
N VAL A 303 14.37 -20.52 -13.67
CA VAL A 303 13.60 -19.60 -12.82
C VAL A 303 13.25 -20.33 -11.53
N ALA A 304 14.04 -20.11 -10.48
CA ALA A 304 13.93 -20.86 -9.23
C ALA A 304 12.69 -20.48 -8.40
N ASP A 305 12.17 -19.26 -8.57
CA ASP A 305 11.09 -18.70 -7.74
C ASP A 305 9.69 -18.82 -8.37
N ALA A 306 9.59 -19.47 -9.54
CA ALA A 306 8.32 -19.72 -10.21
C ALA A 306 7.75 -21.09 -9.81
N ASP A 307 6.42 -21.19 -9.67
CA ASP A 307 5.74 -22.42 -9.25
C ASP A 307 5.82 -23.50 -10.34
N TRP A 308 6.89 -24.28 -10.27
CA TRP A 308 7.32 -25.34 -11.17
C TRP A 308 6.48 -26.62 -11.17
N PRO A 309 6.41 -27.34 -12.31
CA PRO A 309 5.63 -28.55 -12.41
C PRO A 309 6.34 -29.78 -11.83
N ARG A 310 5.55 -30.60 -11.12
CA ARG A 310 6.01 -31.79 -10.38
C ARG A 310 5.85 -33.06 -11.20
N ASN A 311 6.61 -34.11 -10.86
CA ASN A 311 6.41 -35.44 -11.44
C ASN A 311 4.95 -35.88 -11.28
N GLY A 312 4.31 -36.27 -12.39
CA GLY A 312 2.90 -36.61 -12.52
C GLY A 312 1.99 -35.48 -13.03
N GLU A 313 2.47 -34.24 -13.09
CA GLU A 313 1.67 -33.13 -13.61
C GLU A 313 1.67 -33.10 -15.14
N VAL A 314 0.56 -32.60 -15.70
CA VAL A 314 0.41 -32.45 -17.15
C VAL A 314 0.51 -30.98 -17.49
N VAL A 315 1.48 -30.63 -18.32
CA VAL A 315 1.73 -29.27 -18.81
C VAL A 315 1.32 -29.13 -20.28
N LEU A 316 0.92 -27.92 -20.68
CA LEU A 316 0.52 -27.58 -22.04
C LEU A 316 1.60 -26.71 -22.69
N GLY A 317 2.14 -27.20 -23.80
CA GLY A 317 3.17 -26.49 -24.54
C GLY A 317 3.37 -27.07 -25.93
N TYR A 318 4.11 -26.36 -26.75
CA TYR A 318 4.52 -26.83 -28.07
C TYR A 318 6.02 -27.09 -28.09
N GLU A 319 6.43 -28.10 -28.84
CA GLU A 319 7.83 -28.45 -29.04
C GLU A 319 8.50 -27.44 -29.97
N LEU A 320 9.71 -27.00 -29.59
CA LEU A 320 10.53 -26.11 -30.39
C LEU A 320 11.33 -26.93 -31.41
N GLN A 321 11.40 -26.42 -32.64
CA GLN A 321 12.29 -26.97 -33.66
C GLN A 321 13.74 -26.51 -33.44
N ASP A 322 13.92 -25.29 -32.95
CA ASP A 322 15.20 -24.70 -32.61
C ASP A 322 15.08 -23.82 -31.34
N PRO A 323 15.75 -24.14 -30.22
CA PRO A 323 16.56 -25.34 -30.03
C PRO A 323 15.70 -26.61 -29.91
N PRO A 324 16.12 -27.73 -30.54
CA PRO A 324 15.39 -28.99 -30.43
C PRO A 324 15.47 -29.56 -29.01
N ASN A 325 14.51 -30.42 -28.65
CA ASN A 325 14.38 -31.04 -27.31
C ASN A 325 13.88 -30.09 -26.20
N TRP A 326 13.19 -29.01 -26.58
CA TRP A 326 12.57 -28.07 -25.66
C TRP A 326 11.09 -27.92 -25.97
N ILE A 327 10.28 -27.67 -24.95
CA ILE A 327 8.91 -27.17 -25.13
C ILE A 327 8.80 -25.76 -24.59
N ARG A 328 7.99 -24.94 -25.26
CA ARG A 328 7.52 -23.65 -24.75
C ARG A 328 6.09 -23.82 -24.26
N LEU A 329 5.89 -23.49 -23.00
CA LEU A 329 4.61 -23.55 -22.31
C LEU A 329 3.76 -22.32 -22.64
N GLN A 330 2.45 -22.44 -22.46
CA GLN A 330 1.53 -21.32 -22.66
C GLN A 330 1.76 -20.14 -21.71
N ASN A 331 2.34 -20.40 -20.53
CA ASN A 331 2.70 -19.37 -19.55
C ASN A 331 4.05 -18.70 -19.84
N GLY A 332 4.61 -18.91 -21.04
CA GLY A 332 5.84 -18.26 -21.50
C GLY A 332 7.14 -18.93 -21.04
N TYR A 333 7.09 -19.88 -20.11
CA TYR A 333 8.25 -20.62 -19.66
C TYR A 333 8.62 -21.78 -20.59
N TYR A 334 9.84 -22.27 -20.44
CA TYR A 334 10.40 -23.38 -21.22
C TYR A 334 10.67 -24.56 -20.30
N LEU A 335 10.54 -25.77 -20.84
CA LEU A 335 10.96 -27.00 -20.17
C LEU A 335 11.73 -27.90 -21.14
N PRO A 336 12.81 -28.56 -20.68
CA PRO A 336 13.55 -29.51 -21.50
C PRO A 336 12.79 -30.84 -21.61
N LEU A 337 12.80 -31.46 -22.79
CA LEU A 337 12.22 -32.78 -23.00
C LEU A 337 13.05 -33.88 -22.33
N LYS A 338 14.37 -33.72 -22.30
CA LYS A 338 15.35 -34.68 -21.76
C LYS A 338 16.65 -34.00 -21.34
N SER A 339 17.54 -34.71 -20.63
CA SER A 339 18.85 -34.20 -20.19
C SER A 339 19.77 -33.88 -21.37
N ASP A 340 20.78 -33.04 -21.14
CA ASP A 340 21.73 -32.61 -22.18
C ASP A 340 22.53 -33.79 -22.76
N ASP A 341 22.76 -34.84 -21.97
CA ASP A 341 23.40 -36.09 -22.42
C ASP A 341 22.40 -37.09 -23.02
N GLY A 342 21.12 -36.73 -23.09
CA GLY A 342 20.03 -37.53 -23.64
C GLY A 342 19.64 -38.77 -22.82
N LYS A 343 20.24 -38.98 -21.63
CA LYS A 343 20.03 -40.21 -20.84
C LYS A 343 18.77 -40.22 -19.99
N ILE A 344 18.26 -39.06 -19.59
CA ILE A 344 17.07 -38.94 -18.74
C ILE A 344 15.99 -38.20 -19.52
N GLN A 345 14.87 -38.87 -19.79
CA GLN A 345 13.68 -38.23 -20.31
C GLN A 345 12.94 -37.53 -19.16
N PHE A 346 12.46 -36.30 -19.38
CA PHE A 346 11.73 -35.52 -18.38
C PHE A 346 10.27 -35.32 -18.72
N LEU A 347 9.97 -35.24 -20.02
CA LEU A 347 8.64 -34.96 -20.52
C LEU A 347 8.22 -36.05 -21.50
N HIS A 348 7.01 -36.56 -21.32
CA HIS A 348 6.41 -37.57 -22.20
C HIS A 348 5.17 -37.01 -22.85
N LYS A 349 5.13 -37.04 -24.18
CA LYS A 349 3.96 -36.61 -24.95
C LYS A 349 2.78 -37.54 -24.66
N ILE A 350 1.65 -36.97 -24.26
CA ILE A 350 0.44 -37.74 -23.97
C ILE A 350 -0.53 -37.63 -25.15
N THR A 351 -1.02 -38.77 -25.65
CA THR A 351 -2.10 -38.79 -26.64
C THR A 351 -3.45 -38.97 -25.95
N ALA A 352 -4.55 -38.60 -26.62
CA ALA A 352 -5.90 -38.78 -26.08
C ALA A 352 -6.21 -40.24 -25.67
N ARG A 353 -5.61 -41.23 -26.36
CA ARG A 353 -5.73 -42.66 -25.99
C ARG A 353 -4.95 -43.03 -24.73
N THR A 354 -3.84 -42.35 -24.44
CA THR A 354 -2.99 -42.61 -23.26
C THR A 354 -3.66 -42.14 -21.97
N VAL A 355 -4.43 -41.04 -22.02
CA VAL A 355 -5.22 -40.54 -20.89
C VAL A 355 -6.30 -41.55 -20.47
N SER A 356 -7.07 -42.10 -21.42
CA SER A 356 -8.07 -43.15 -21.11
C SER A 356 -7.47 -44.46 -20.59
N ALA A 357 -6.24 -44.80 -21.00
CA ALA A 357 -5.56 -46.00 -20.47
C ALA A 357 -5.05 -45.81 -19.04
N MET A 358 -4.60 -44.60 -18.68
CA MET A 358 -4.22 -44.24 -17.29
C MET A 358 -5.43 -44.17 -16.36
N GLU A 359 -6.61 -43.81 -16.88
CA GLU A 359 -7.88 -43.81 -16.13
C GLU A 359 -8.40 -45.22 -15.82
N ASN A 360 -8.17 -46.19 -16.71
CA ASN A 360 -8.66 -47.58 -16.55
C ASN A 360 -7.78 -48.48 -15.65
N ASN A 361 -6.51 -48.15 -15.46
CA ASN A 361 -5.55 -49.02 -14.74
C ASN A 361 -5.29 -48.65 -13.27
N GLY A 362 -6.05 -47.71 -12.69
CA GLY A 362 -6.00 -47.45 -11.24
C GLY A 362 -4.68 -46.86 -10.71
N ILE A 363 -3.78 -46.38 -11.59
CA ILE A 363 -2.53 -45.71 -11.20
C ILE A 363 -2.84 -44.23 -10.89
N LYS A 364 -3.62 -43.98 -9.84
CA LYS A 364 -3.81 -42.63 -9.25
C LYS A 364 -3.50 -42.59 -7.75
N SER A 365 -2.99 -43.69 -7.18
CA SER A 365 -2.69 -43.78 -5.74
C SER A 365 -1.26 -43.41 -5.34
N SER A 366 -0.35 -43.16 -6.28
CA SER A 366 1.04 -42.79 -5.95
C SER A 366 1.56 -41.50 -6.60
N VAL A 367 0.78 -40.85 -7.48
CA VAL A 367 1.20 -39.59 -8.10
C VAL A 367 -0.02 -38.71 -8.35
N GLY A 368 -0.26 -37.71 -7.49
CA GLY A 368 -1.39 -36.78 -7.66
C GLY A 368 -1.46 -35.70 -6.60
N SER A 369 -1.21 -34.44 -7.01
CA SER A 369 -1.65 -33.24 -6.28
C SER A 369 -3.14 -32.99 -6.56
N LYS A 370 -3.91 -32.68 -5.52
CA LYS A 370 -5.35 -32.40 -5.58
C LYS A 370 -5.57 -30.89 -5.78
N THR A 371 -5.82 -30.43 -7.00
CA THR A 371 -6.42 -29.11 -7.23
C THR A 371 -7.42 -29.18 -8.40
N PRO A 372 -8.71 -28.86 -8.20
CA PRO A 372 -9.72 -28.87 -9.25
C PRO A 372 -10.01 -27.46 -9.80
N LEU A 373 -9.79 -27.25 -11.11
CA LEU A 373 -10.32 -26.12 -11.88
C LEU A 373 -11.29 -26.67 -12.95
N PHE A 374 -12.60 -26.53 -12.70
CA PHE A 374 -13.76 -26.64 -13.63
C PHE A 374 -14.04 -28.05 -14.22
N ARG A 375 -15.25 -28.67 -14.21
CA ARG A 375 -16.66 -28.22 -14.18
C ARG A 375 -17.64 -29.31 -13.66
N ASN A 376 -18.75 -28.81 -13.09
CA ASN A 376 -20.19 -29.20 -13.19
C ASN A 376 -20.69 -30.64 -12.89
N ALA A 377 -21.40 -30.75 -11.74
CA ALA A 377 -22.75 -31.29 -11.44
C ALA A 377 -23.32 -32.49 -12.27
N PRO A 378 -24.08 -33.45 -11.68
CA PRO A 378 -25.28 -33.18 -10.87
C PRO A 378 -25.56 -34.12 -9.68
N ASN A 379 -26.53 -33.70 -8.85
CA ASN A 379 -27.27 -34.53 -7.90
C ASN A 379 -27.83 -35.80 -8.55
N VAL A 380 -27.63 -36.97 -7.92
CA VAL A 380 -28.59 -38.08 -7.92
C VAL A 380 -28.61 -38.73 -6.55
N ALA A 381 -29.78 -38.66 -5.91
CA ALA A 381 -30.12 -39.39 -4.71
C ALA A 381 -30.37 -40.88 -4.99
N ALA A 382 -30.27 -41.69 -3.93
CA ALA A 382 -30.91 -43.00 -3.73
C ALA A 382 -30.46 -44.19 -4.61
N ALA A 383 -29.78 -45.14 -3.97
CA ALA A 383 -29.96 -46.61 -4.08
C ALA A 383 -28.76 -47.28 -3.35
N SER A 384 -28.94 -47.75 -2.11
CA SER A 384 -29.31 -49.14 -1.76
C SER A 384 -28.13 -50.12 -1.79
N LEU A 385 -27.83 -50.71 -0.63
CA LEU A 385 -27.48 -52.12 -0.34
C LEU A 385 -26.66 -52.14 0.97
N MET A 386 -27.27 -52.41 2.14
CA MET A 386 -27.67 -53.72 2.69
C MET A 386 -26.49 -54.62 3.09
N GLU A 387 -26.59 -55.10 4.35
CA GLU A 387 -25.95 -56.29 4.94
C GLU A 387 -24.42 -56.19 5.18
N GLY A 388 -23.85 -56.51 6.33
CA GLY A 388 -24.30 -57.23 7.51
C GLY A 388 -23.11 -58.04 8.06
N LYS A 389 -23.04 -58.13 9.41
CA LYS A 389 -22.44 -59.21 10.23
C LYS A 389 -20.94 -59.23 10.62
N VAL A 390 -20.79 -59.30 11.96
CA VAL A 390 -19.95 -60.18 12.82
C VAL A 390 -18.64 -59.55 13.36
N THR A 391 -18.57 -59.09 14.63
CA THR A 391 -18.32 -59.75 15.96
C THR A 391 -16.99 -60.51 16.07
N LEU A 392 -16.25 -60.56 17.19
CA LEU A 392 -16.13 -59.87 18.50
C LEU A 392 -15.00 -60.62 19.24
N GLY A 393 -14.26 -59.96 20.14
CA GLY A 393 -13.50 -60.63 21.19
C GLY A 393 -12.33 -59.79 21.73
N THR A 394 -12.11 -59.58 23.02
CA THR A 394 -12.82 -60.00 24.24
C THR A 394 -12.35 -59.07 25.37
N ALA A 395 -13.26 -58.84 26.32
CA ALA A 395 -13.23 -58.21 27.65
C ALA A 395 -11.87 -58.14 28.41
N VAL A 396 -11.66 -57.26 29.40
CA VAL A 396 -12.35 -57.24 30.71
C VAL A 396 -12.19 -55.87 31.43
N PHE A 397 -13.30 -55.41 32.01
CA PHE A 397 -13.54 -54.34 33.02
C PHE A 397 -12.72 -54.60 34.32
N GLN A 398 -12.45 -53.66 35.23
CA GLN A 398 -13.45 -52.96 36.04
C GLN A 398 -12.77 -51.96 37.00
N THR A 399 -13.52 -50.90 37.23
CA THR A 399 -13.44 -49.78 38.19
C THR A 399 -13.16 -50.13 39.66
N THR A 400 -12.63 -49.15 40.41
CA THR A 400 -13.33 -48.52 41.56
C THR A 400 -12.72 -47.17 41.95
N ARG A 401 -13.60 -46.22 42.28
CA ARG A 401 -13.34 -44.94 42.98
C ARG A 401 -13.36 -45.20 44.49
N GLU A 402 -12.61 -44.41 45.24
CA GLU A 402 -13.06 -43.85 46.54
C GLU A 402 -12.20 -42.63 46.91
N ALA A 403 -12.83 -41.68 47.59
CA ALA A 403 -12.28 -40.40 48.04
C ALA A 403 -12.37 -40.33 49.58
N VAL A 404 -11.74 -39.29 50.15
CA VAL A 404 -12.11 -38.50 51.36
C VAL A 404 -11.00 -38.39 52.43
N ASP A 405 -10.77 -37.13 52.82
CA ASP A 405 -10.17 -36.52 54.05
C ASP A 405 -8.74 -36.91 54.50
N GLY A 406 -7.89 -36.04 55.07
CA GLY A 406 -7.98 -34.65 55.52
C GLY A 406 -6.81 -34.37 56.49
N GLY A 407 -6.36 -33.10 56.59
CA GLY A 407 -5.76 -32.55 57.82
C GLY A 407 -4.23 -32.48 58.02
N SER A 408 -3.72 -31.24 58.06
CA SER A 408 -2.89 -30.64 59.15
C SER A 408 -1.38 -30.94 59.35
N SER A 409 -0.56 -29.91 59.04
CA SER A 409 0.45 -29.22 59.89
C SER A 409 1.61 -29.99 60.59
N THR A 410 2.87 -29.56 60.35
CA THR A 410 3.77 -28.91 61.35
C THR A 410 5.18 -28.62 60.81
N THR A 411 5.75 -27.53 61.32
CA THR A 411 7.08 -26.92 61.13
C THR A 411 8.18 -27.51 62.03
N ALA A 412 9.46 -27.53 61.59
CA ALA A 412 10.64 -27.26 62.44
C ALA A 412 11.98 -27.13 61.67
N THR A 413 12.66 -26.00 61.91
CA THR A 413 14.09 -25.59 61.75
C THR A 413 15.09 -26.52 62.50
N ALA A 414 16.42 -26.63 62.27
CA ALA A 414 17.51 -25.66 62.02
C ALA A 414 18.81 -26.41 61.51
N VAL A 415 19.63 -25.91 60.53
CA VAL A 415 20.86 -25.04 60.59
C VAL A 415 22.12 -25.71 61.24
N PRO A 416 23.41 -25.41 60.89
CA PRO A 416 24.09 -24.89 59.68
C PRO A 416 25.34 -25.72 59.24
N THR A 417 25.90 -25.48 58.05
CA THR A 417 27.37 -25.48 57.89
C THR A 417 27.80 -24.47 56.82
N THR A 418 28.51 -23.43 57.28
CA THR A 418 29.23 -22.42 56.51
C THR A 418 30.49 -23.01 55.87
N LEU A 419 30.78 -22.67 54.61
CA LEU A 419 32.14 -22.49 54.08
C LEU A 419 32.12 -21.57 52.83
N THR A 420 32.51 -20.32 53.07
CA THR A 420 33.29 -19.38 52.24
C THR A 420 33.28 -19.48 50.70
N ALA A 421 32.87 -18.37 50.08
CA ALA A 421 32.96 -18.07 48.66
C ALA A 421 34.33 -17.48 48.26
N ILE A 422 34.84 -17.93 47.10
CA ILE A 422 35.86 -17.30 46.24
C ILE A 422 35.39 -17.51 44.78
N PRO A 423 35.54 -16.53 43.86
CA PRO A 423 34.62 -16.32 42.75
C PRO A 423 35.01 -17.09 41.48
N LEU A 424 34.01 -17.68 40.81
CA LEU A 424 34.15 -18.22 39.46
C LEU A 424 33.22 -17.45 38.50
N VAL A 425 33.88 -16.87 37.52
CA VAL A 425 33.39 -16.20 36.31
C VAL A 425 32.17 -16.94 35.73
N PRO A 426 31.07 -16.26 35.33
CA PRO A 426 29.97 -16.91 34.65
C PRO A 426 30.47 -17.44 33.29
N THR A 427 30.52 -18.76 33.16
CA THR A 427 30.72 -19.44 31.89
C THR A 427 29.54 -19.14 30.98
N THR A 428 29.86 -18.49 29.86
CA THR A 428 29.02 -18.30 28.69
C THR A 428 28.33 -19.61 28.30
N SER A 429 27.00 -19.63 28.25
CA SER A 429 26.28 -20.70 27.56
C SER A 429 26.62 -20.59 26.07
N GLU A 430 27.39 -21.56 25.58
CA GLU A 430 27.72 -21.72 24.17
C GLU A 430 26.45 -21.79 23.34
N THR A 431 26.11 -20.66 22.72
CA THR A 431 25.24 -20.64 21.55
C THR A 431 25.91 -21.47 20.46
N LYS A 432 25.33 -22.62 20.13
CA LYS A 432 25.72 -23.38 18.94
C LYS A 432 25.66 -22.44 17.74
N SER A 433 26.83 -22.16 17.16
CA SER A 433 26.97 -21.44 15.91
C SER A 433 26.14 -22.12 14.81
N PRO A 434 25.35 -21.38 14.02
CA PRO A 434 24.66 -21.94 12.87
C PRO A 434 25.68 -22.46 11.85
N SER A 435 25.34 -23.58 11.20
CA SER A 435 26.13 -24.17 10.12
C SER A 435 26.29 -23.19 8.93
N PRO A 436 27.45 -23.17 8.26
CA PRO A 436 27.75 -22.20 7.21
C PRO A 436 27.15 -22.63 5.85
N THR A 437 25.85 -22.42 5.63
CA THR A 437 25.24 -22.76 4.32
C THR A 437 24.04 -21.94 3.86
N GLU A 438 23.89 -20.69 4.32
CA GLU A 438 23.09 -19.66 3.64
C GLU A 438 23.73 -18.31 4.01
N ALA A 439 24.28 -17.59 3.04
CA ALA A 439 24.82 -16.26 3.29
C ALA A 439 23.64 -15.31 3.58
N LEU A 440 23.23 -15.24 4.85
CA LEU A 440 22.19 -14.34 5.33
C LEU A 440 22.57 -12.92 4.88
N ARG A 441 21.84 -12.35 3.91
CA ARG A 441 22.08 -10.95 3.50
C ARG A 441 21.87 -10.07 4.73
N ALA A 442 22.82 -9.18 5.00
CA ALA A 442 22.70 -8.27 6.14
C ALA A 442 21.40 -7.47 6.03
N ALA A 443 20.64 -7.45 7.13
CA ALA A 443 19.33 -6.83 7.19
C ALA A 443 19.14 -6.09 8.53
N ILE A 444 18.30 -5.07 8.50
CA ILE A 444 17.75 -4.43 9.68
C ILE A 444 16.59 -5.31 10.15
N HIS A 445 16.77 -5.93 11.32
CA HIS A 445 15.76 -6.78 11.94
C HIS A 445 14.86 -5.98 12.88
N MET A 446 13.56 -6.18 12.73
CA MET A 446 12.49 -5.60 13.54
C MET A 446 11.39 -6.67 13.75
N ASP A 447 10.74 -6.66 14.90
CA ASP A 447 9.97 -7.83 15.38
C ASP A 447 8.60 -7.50 16.00
N ALA A 448 8.10 -6.29 15.76
CA ALA A 448 6.87 -5.80 16.36
C ALA A 448 6.06 -4.91 15.42
N MET A 449 4.75 -4.89 15.65
CA MET A 449 3.78 -4.09 14.87
C MET A 449 4.13 -2.60 14.83
N ALA A 450 4.69 -2.05 15.91
CA ALA A 450 5.05 -0.64 16.00
C ALA A 450 6.09 -0.19 14.97
N PHE A 451 6.94 -1.09 14.47
CA PHE A 451 7.91 -0.72 13.43
C PHE A 451 7.26 -0.39 12.09
N GLY A 452 6.06 -0.91 11.85
CA GLY A 452 5.27 -0.61 10.66
C GLY A 452 4.15 0.39 10.94
N MET A 453 3.21 0.03 11.81
CA MET A 453 2.06 0.88 12.15
C MET A 453 2.44 2.12 12.98
N GLY A 454 3.68 2.22 13.45
CA GLY A 454 4.25 3.45 14.00
C GLY A 454 4.82 4.42 12.95
N ASN A 455 4.69 4.11 11.66
CA ASN A 455 5.03 5.01 10.57
C ASN A 455 3.81 5.85 10.17
N CYS A 456 4.06 7.09 9.74
CA CYS A 456 3.07 8.06 9.29
C CYS A 456 2.87 7.98 7.76
N CYS A 457 1.71 8.40 7.26
CA CYS A 457 1.47 8.53 5.82
C CYS A 457 0.52 9.66 5.41
N LEU A 458 0.41 9.84 4.10
CA LEU A 458 -0.59 10.69 3.45
C LEU A 458 -1.62 9.80 2.75
N GLN A 459 -2.88 9.91 3.15
CA GLN A 459 -3.98 9.16 2.56
C GLN A 459 -5.04 10.12 2.02
N ILE A 460 -5.69 9.77 0.91
CA ILE A 460 -6.77 10.59 0.33
C ILE A 460 -7.96 9.71 0.04
N THR A 461 -9.13 10.12 0.52
CA THR A 461 -10.41 9.47 0.22
C THR A 461 -11.25 10.34 -0.69
N PHE A 462 -11.85 9.75 -1.71
CA PHE A 462 -12.76 10.40 -2.66
C PHE A 462 -14.10 9.67 -2.69
N GLN A 463 -15.18 10.42 -2.71
CA GLN A 463 -16.54 9.97 -2.98
C GLN A 463 -16.79 10.02 -4.49
N ALA A 464 -17.34 8.94 -5.02
CA ALA A 464 -17.74 8.79 -6.41
C ALA A 464 -19.25 9.03 -6.56
N GLN A 465 -19.69 9.29 -7.79
CA GLN A 465 -21.12 9.51 -8.07
C GLN A 465 -22.00 8.28 -7.83
N ASP A 466 -21.40 7.10 -7.95
CA ASP A 466 -22.06 5.81 -7.77
C ASP A 466 -21.05 4.66 -7.57
N ILE A 467 -21.59 3.44 -7.45
CA ILE A 467 -20.80 2.23 -7.33
C ILE A 467 -19.88 1.98 -8.55
N ASP A 468 -20.31 2.32 -9.76
CA ASP A 468 -19.59 2.00 -10.99
C ASP A 468 -18.35 2.91 -11.11
N GLU A 469 -18.51 4.23 -10.93
CA GLU A 469 -17.39 5.17 -10.86
C GLU A 469 -16.45 4.81 -9.70
N SER A 470 -16.98 4.42 -8.53
CA SER A 470 -16.12 4.08 -7.38
C SER A 470 -15.21 2.88 -7.66
N ARG A 471 -15.75 1.83 -8.32
CA ARG A 471 -15.01 0.62 -8.69
C ARG A 471 -14.03 0.91 -9.80
N TYR A 472 -14.43 1.70 -10.80
CA TYR A 472 -13.55 2.09 -11.89
C TYR A 472 -12.35 2.90 -11.37
N ILE A 473 -12.58 3.91 -10.53
CA ILE A 473 -11.51 4.69 -9.91
C ILE A 473 -10.63 3.84 -8.98
N TYR A 474 -11.20 2.88 -8.24
CA TYR A 474 -10.40 1.94 -7.44
C TYR A 474 -9.36 1.22 -8.30
N ASP A 475 -9.79 0.72 -9.46
CA ASP A 475 -8.92 0.00 -10.37
C ASP A 475 -7.86 0.90 -11.01
N GLN A 476 -8.25 2.08 -11.51
CA GLN A 476 -7.30 3.01 -12.13
C GLN A 476 -6.23 3.50 -11.12
N LEU A 477 -6.66 3.77 -9.89
CA LEU A 477 -5.77 4.21 -8.82
C LEU A 477 -4.75 3.14 -8.43
N ALA A 478 -5.07 1.85 -8.53
CA ALA A 478 -4.14 0.78 -8.18
C ALA A 478 -2.84 0.83 -8.99
N VAL A 479 -2.93 1.15 -10.29
CA VAL A 479 -1.77 1.28 -11.19
C VAL A 479 -0.87 2.47 -10.79
N LEU A 480 -1.46 3.51 -10.21
CA LEU A 480 -0.75 4.72 -9.77
C LEU A 480 -0.06 4.56 -8.41
N THR A 481 -0.43 3.55 -7.62
CA THR A 481 0.11 3.35 -6.26
C THR A 481 1.64 3.22 -6.20
N PRO A 482 2.31 2.36 -7.00
CA PRO A 482 3.77 2.30 -6.99
C PRO A 482 4.44 3.58 -7.50
N ILE A 483 3.80 4.29 -8.43
CA ILE A 483 4.33 5.52 -9.03
C ILE A 483 4.40 6.63 -7.98
N LEU A 484 3.29 6.86 -7.28
CA LEU A 484 3.26 7.87 -6.22
C LEU A 484 4.03 7.45 -4.98
N MET A 485 4.11 6.16 -4.65
CA MET A 485 4.99 5.68 -3.58
C MET A 485 6.46 6.01 -3.87
N ALA A 486 6.93 5.78 -5.10
CA ALA A 486 8.30 6.11 -5.49
C ALA A 486 8.58 7.62 -5.48
N LEU A 487 7.65 8.45 -5.98
CA LEU A 487 7.76 9.91 -5.96
C LEU A 487 7.76 10.51 -4.55
N THR A 488 7.08 9.85 -3.61
CA THR A 488 6.94 10.34 -2.22
C THR A 488 7.97 9.74 -1.26
N ALA A 489 8.79 8.79 -1.70
CA ALA A 489 9.72 8.00 -0.87
C ALA A 489 10.41 8.79 0.27
N ALA A 490 10.20 8.39 1.53
CA ALA A 490 10.63 9.14 2.71
C ALA A 490 11.13 8.26 3.88
N THR A 491 11.44 6.98 3.65
CA THR A 491 11.83 6.02 4.70
C THR A 491 13.20 5.35 4.44
N PRO A 492 14.32 6.09 4.60
CA PRO A 492 15.67 5.56 4.36
C PRO A 492 16.39 5.08 5.64
N ILE A 493 15.82 5.34 6.83
CA ILE A 493 16.44 5.06 8.13
C ILE A 493 15.44 4.30 8.99
N LEU A 494 15.87 3.15 9.52
CA LEU A 494 15.07 2.29 10.39
C LEU A 494 15.96 1.77 11.51
N ARG A 495 15.47 1.80 12.75
CA ARG A 495 16.17 1.28 13.93
C ARG A 495 17.63 1.76 14.04
N GLY A 496 17.85 3.05 13.79
CA GLY A 496 19.16 3.68 13.84
C GLY A 496 20.13 3.23 12.76
N ARG A 497 19.62 2.65 11.66
CA ARG A 497 20.43 2.15 10.54
C ARG A 497 19.94 2.70 9.21
N LEU A 498 20.86 2.97 8.30
CA LEU A 498 20.50 3.25 6.90
C LEU A 498 19.98 1.97 6.24
N ALA A 499 18.77 2.01 5.71
CA ALA A 499 18.17 0.94 4.93
C ALA A 499 18.57 1.04 3.46
N ASP A 500 18.66 -0.07 2.73
CA ASP A 500 18.90 -0.09 1.27
C ASP A 500 17.61 0.12 0.44
N THR A 501 16.54 0.56 1.11
CA THR A 501 15.22 0.90 0.55
C THR A 501 14.83 2.32 0.96
N ASP A 502 13.88 2.92 0.26
CA ASP A 502 13.44 4.30 0.50
C ASP A 502 11.95 4.44 0.90
N ALA A 503 11.18 3.34 0.99
CA ALA A 503 9.74 3.37 1.27
C ALA A 503 9.33 2.44 2.43
N ARG A 504 8.29 2.82 3.18
CA ARG A 504 7.80 2.10 4.37
C ARG A 504 6.99 0.84 4.07
N TRP A 505 6.45 0.70 2.86
CA TRP A 505 5.34 -0.23 2.58
C TRP A 505 5.63 -1.67 2.98
N GLY A 506 6.81 -2.20 2.63
CA GLY A 506 7.25 -3.55 3.01
C GLY A 506 7.43 -3.72 4.52
N VAL A 507 7.84 -2.67 5.24
CA VAL A 507 7.92 -2.67 6.71
C VAL A 507 6.54 -2.84 7.32
N ILE A 508 5.56 -2.06 6.85
CA ILE A 508 4.20 -2.13 7.38
C ILE A 508 3.54 -3.46 7.03
N SER A 509 3.68 -3.92 5.79
CA SER A 509 3.20 -5.23 5.33
C SER A 509 3.58 -6.36 6.29
N GLU A 510 4.88 -6.45 6.62
CA GLU A 510 5.41 -7.50 7.50
C GLU A 510 5.04 -7.28 8.97
N SER A 511 4.86 -6.03 9.41
CA SER A 511 4.55 -5.69 10.81
C SER A 511 3.18 -6.17 11.29
N VAL A 512 2.26 -6.44 10.36
CA VAL A 512 0.91 -6.94 10.64
C VAL A 512 0.57 -8.22 9.88
N ASP A 513 1.60 -8.93 9.38
CA ASP A 513 1.40 -10.23 8.75
C ASP A 513 1.04 -11.27 9.82
N ASP A 514 -0.24 -11.61 9.87
CA ASP A 514 -0.82 -12.56 10.82
C ASP A 514 -0.79 -14.01 10.32
N ARG A 515 -0.22 -14.27 9.13
CA ARG A 515 -0.26 -15.59 8.48
C ARG A 515 0.48 -16.66 9.29
N THR A 516 -0.20 -17.78 9.53
CA THR A 516 0.43 -18.99 10.10
C THR A 516 1.59 -19.47 9.20
N PRO A 517 2.53 -20.28 9.72
CA PRO A 517 3.51 -20.94 8.87
C PRO A 517 2.87 -21.68 7.67
N ALA A 518 1.77 -22.40 7.87
CA ALA A 518 1.05 -23.11 6.81
C ALA A 518 0.43 -22.15 5.76
N GLU A 519 -0.18 -21.04 6.18
CA GLU A 519 -0.70 -20.01 5.27
C GLU A 519 0.40 -19.35 4.43
N ARG A 520 1.64 -19.29 4.95
CA ARG A 520 2.84 -18.86 4.21
C ARG A 520 3.47 -19.96 3.35
N GLY A 521 2.94 -21.18 3.39
CA GLY A 521 3.44 -22.33 2.64
C GLY A 521 4.63 -23.04 3.27
N ARG A 522 4.84 -22.85 4.58
CA ARG A 522 5.88 -23.53 5.37
C ARG A 522 5.24 -24.69 6.15
N PRO A 523 5.98 -25.75 6.49
CA PRO A 523 5.51 -26.76 7.44
C PRO A 523 5.13 -26.12 8.77
N ASP A 524 3.99 -26.52 9.32
CA ASP A 524 3.50 -26.03 10.60
C ASP A 524 3.21 -27.21 11.54
N PRO A 525 4.01 -27.42 12.60
CA PRO A 525 3.78 -28.51 13.54
C PRO A 525 2.55 -28.30 14.42
N ASN A 526 2.02 -27.07 14.49
CA ASN A 526 0.87 -26.72 15.32
C ASN A 526 -0.46 -26.71 14.55
N ALA A 527 -0.43 -26.94 13.24
CA ALA A 527 -1.64 -27.07 12.41
C ALA A 527 -2.26 -28.47 12.52
N PRO A 528 -3.59 -28.64 12.29
CA PRO A 528 -4.58 -27.62 11.95
C PRO A 528 -5.01 -26.76 13.16
N TYR A 529 -5.35 -25.49 12.91
CA TYR A 529 -5.95 -24.61 13.89
C TYR A 529 -7.46 -24.54 13.68
N GLU A 530 -8.23 -25.45 14.30
CA GLU A 530 -9.67 -25.66 14.03
C GLU A 530 -10.53 -24.38 14.10
N ALA A 531 -10.17 -23.41 14.94
CA ALA A 531 -10.92 -22.15 15.09
C ALA A 531 -10.70 -21.15 13.94
N LEU A 532 -9.59 -21.26 13.20
CA LEU A 532 -9.21 -20.30 12.16
C LEU A 532 -9.91 -20.61 10.84
N ASN A 533 -10.07 -19.60 9.98
CA ASN A 533 -10.58 -19.84 8.63
C ASN A 533 -9.72 -20.89 7.91
N ALA A 534 -10.37 -21.87 7.28
CA ALA A 534 -9.75 -22.99 6.58
C ALA A 534 -8.68 -23.69 7.45
N ASN A 535 -8.95 -23.79 8.76
CA ASN A 535 -8.07 -24.37 9.76
C ASN A 535 -6.66 -23.75 9.83
N GLY A 536 -6.51 -22.51 9.34
CA GLY A 536 -5.21 -21.84 9.24
C GLY A 536 -4.25 -22.52 8.26
N GLN A 537 -4.76 -23.20 7.23
CA GLN A 537 -3.97 -23.99 6.27
C GLN A 537 -4.08 -23.50 4.82
N ARG A 538 -5.06 -22.63 4.50
CA ARG A 538 -5.22 -22.08 3.14
C ARG A 538 -3.97 -21.27 2.78
N ARG A 539 -3.33 -21.55 1.63
CA ARG A 539 -2.19 -20.73 1.19
C ARG A 539 -2.66 -19.28 0.93
N ILE A 540 -1.97 -18.31 1.54
CA ILE A 540 -2.22 -16.89 1.35
C ILE A 540 -0.92 -16.18 0.94
N TYR A 541 -0.92 -15.58 -0.25
CA TYR A 541 0.30 -15.08 -0.90
C TYR A 541 0.76 -13.73 -0.37
N LYS A 542 -0.17 -12.86 0.00
CA LYS A 542 0.08 -11.51 0.50
C LYS A 542 -0.22 -11.39 2.00
N SER A 543 0.43 -10.46 2.68
CA SER A 543 -0.02 -10.03 4.01
C SER A 543 -1.43 -9.44 3.90
N ARG A 544 -2.14 -9.30 5.02
CA ARG A 544 -3.39 -8.52 5.05
C ARG A 544 -3.16 -7.03 4.82
N TYR A 545 -1.92 -6.57 5.00
CA TYR A 545 -1.46 -5.27 4.56
C TYR A 545 -0.59 -5.45 3.32
N ASP A 546 -1.09 -5.16 2.12
CA ASP A 546 -0.35 -5.32 0.87
C ASP A 546 -1.05 -4.59 -0.30
N SER A 547 -0.42 -4.53 -1.47
CA SER A 547 -1.05 -4.19 -2.74
C SER A 547 -2.39 -4.92 -2.97
N ILE A 548 -3.28 -4.30 -3.76
CA ILE A 548 -4.58 -4.92 -4.09
C ILE A 548 -4.40 -6.30 -4.73
N SER A 549 -5.40 -7.17 -4.55
CA SER A 549 -5.35 -8.54 -5.08
C SER A 549 -6.19 -8.74 -6.34
N THR A 550 -7.14 -7.85 -6.61
CA THR A 550 -8.05 -7.98 -7.75
C THR A 550 -8.57 -6.60 -8.15
N TYR A 551 -8.67 -6.37 -9.46
CA TYR A 551 -9.48 -5.33 -10.04
C TYR A 551 -10.96 -5.68 -9.90
N ILE A 552 -11.77 -4.69 -9.59
CA ILE A 552 -13.15 -4.89 -9.14
C ILE A 552 -14.18 -4.28 -10.08
N TYR A 553 -13.84 -3.49 -11.09
CA TYR A 553 -14.79 -3.00 -12.09
C TYR A 553 -14.88 -3.97 -13.28
N GLN A 554 -16.09 -4.25 -13.78
CA GLN A 554 -16.34 -5.19 -14.89
C GLN A 554 -17.24 -4.60 -16.00
N GLY A 555 -17.34 -3.27 -16.08
CA GLY A 555 -18.29 -2.59 -16.96
C GLY A 555 -19.66 -2.42 -16.31
N GLY A 556 -20.33 -1.30 -16.62
CA GLY A 556 -21.71 -1.08 -16.20
C GLY A 556 -22.71 -2.08 -16.82
N PRO A 557 -24.01 -1.98 -16.47
CA PRO A 557 -25.05 -2.91 -16.96
C PRO A 557 -25.22 -2.96 -18.50
N CYS A 558 -24.62 -2.02 -19.24
CA CYS A 558 -24.42 -2.09 -20.68
C CYS A 558 -23.19 -2.98 -21.00
N LYS A 559 -23.47 -4.28 -21.21
CA LYS A 559 -22.53 -5.43 -21.28
C LYS A 559 -21.51 -5.45 -22.44
N ASP A 560 -21.04 -4.32 -22.95
CA ASP A 560 -20.03 -4.29 -24.02
C ASP A 560 -18.86 -3.32 -23.70
N ASP A 561 -18.58 -3.14 -22.41
CA ASP A 561 -17.42 -2.37 -21.95
C ASP A 561 -16.13 -3.18 -22.11
N ARG A 562 -15.52 -3.11 -23.30
CA ARG A 562 -14.27 -3.79 -23.65
C ARG A 562 -13.02 -3.21 -22.97
N ARG A 563 -13.17 -2.18 -22.09
CA ARG A 563 -12.05 -1.53 -21.37
C ARG A 563 -11.42 -2.44 -20.31
N VAL A 564 -12.20 -3.37 -19.74
CA VAL A 564 -11.78 -4.25 -18.65
C VAL A 564 -11.60 -5.67 -19.17
N ARG A 565 -10.39 -6.22 -19.01
CA ARG A 565 -10.11 -7.63 -19.29
C ARG A 565 -9.89 -8.36 -17.97
N ASN A 566 -10.67 -9.42 -17.73
CA ASN A 566 -10.44 -10.31 -16.59
C ASN A 566 -9.03 -10.93 -16.60
N SER A 567 -8.35 -10.95 -17.74
CA SER A 567 -6.95 -11.38 -17.85
C SER A 567 -5.96 -10.49 -17.11
N TYR A 568 -6.33 -9.27 -16.68
CA TYR A 568 -5.45 -8.44 -15.84
C TYR A 568 -5.43 -8.87 -14.38
N ASN A 569 -6.43 -9.65 -13.93
CA ASN A 569 -6.41 -10.33 -12.64
C ASN A 569 -5.58 -11.62 -12.76
N ASP A 570 -4.28 -11.48 -12.98
CA ASP A 570 -3.35 -12.57 -13.35
C ASP A 570 -2.55 -13.13 -12.17
N ILE A 571 -2.83 -12.69 -10.95
CA ILE A 571 -2.20 -13.19 -9.72
C ILE A 571 -3.11 -14.16 -8.96
N PRO A 572 -2.57 -15.06 -8.12
CA PRO A 572 -3.39 -15.93 -7.28
C PRO A 572 -4.23 -15.16 -6.24
N VAL A 573 -5.56 -15.29 -6.32
CA VAL A 573 -6.51 -14.67 -5.39
C VAL A 573 -7.28 -15.77 -4.65
N PRO A 574 -6.78 -16.27 -3.50
CA PRO A 574 -7.54 -17.23 -2.71
C PRO A 574 -8.83 -16.58 -2.20
N VAL A 575 -9.95 -17.28 -2.33
CA VAL A 575 -11.27 -16.81 -1.89
C VAL A 575 -11.86 -17.76 -0.87
N ASP A 576 -12.76 -17.24 -0.05
CA ASP A 576 -13.67 -18.05 0.73
C ASP A 576 -14.84 -18.52 -0.14
N GLY A 577 -14.90 -19.83 -0.44
CA GLY A 577 -15.84 -20.38 -1.43
C GLY A 577 -17.30 -20.22 -1.04
N ASP A 578 -17.62 -20.38 0.23
CA ASP A 578 -18.98 -20.21 0.75
C ASP A 578 -19.41 -18.75 0.67
N CYS A 579 -18.52 -17.82 1.06
CA CYS A 579 -18.76 -16.38 0.90
C CYS A 579 -18.96 -16.00 -0.57
N TYR A 580 -18.11 -16.50 -1.47
CA TYR A 580 -18.18 -16.22 -2.90
C TYR A 580 -19.52 -16.66 -3.48
N GLN A 581 -19.94 -17.90 -3.20
CA GLN A 581 -21.21 -18.43 -3.69
C GLN A 581 -22.41 -17.64 -3.13
N MET A 582 -22.38 -17.30 -1.84
CA MET A 582 -23.44 -16.52 -1.21
C MET A 582 -23.57 -15.11 -1.81
N LEU A 583 -22.46 -14.46 -2.16
CA LEU A 583 -22.45 -13.15 -2.81
C LEU A 583 -23.13 -13.21 -4.19
N LEU A 584 -22.76 -14.21 -5.01
CA LEU A 584 -23.35 -14.42 -6.34
C LEU A 584 -24.86 -14.68 -6.27
N GLU A 585 -25.31 -15.55 -5.36
CA GLU A 585 -26.72 -15.87 -5.16
C GLU A 585 -27.55 -14.65 -4.73
N ASN A 586 -26.91 -13.65 -4.12
CA ASN A 586 -27.54 -12.41 -3.69
C ASN A 586 -27.38 -11.25 -4.68
N GLY A 587 -26.96 -11.53 -5.91
CA GLY A 587 -26.91 -10.56 -7.00
C GLY A 587 -25.70 -9.63 -6.98
N VAL A 588 -24.64 -9.98 -6.26
CA VAL A 588 -23.32 -9.33 -6.39
C VAL A 588 -22.62 -9.94 -7.60
N ASP A 589 -22.04 -9.12 -8.48
CA ASP A 589 -21.34 -9.61 -9.66
C ASP A 589 -20.02 -10.33 -9.32
N ALA A 590 -19.47 -11.07 -10.28
CA ALA A 590 -18.37 -11.98 -10.05
C ALA A 590 -17.06 -11.30 -9.60
N ALA A 591 -16.72 -10.12 -10.14
CA ALA A 591 -15.51 -9.40 -9.72
C ALA A 591 -15.64 -8.91 -8.28
N LEU A 592 -16.76 -8.25 -7.96
CA LEU A 592 -16.98 -7.75 -6.61
C LEU A 592 -17.11 -8.90 -5.61
N ALA A 593 -17.76 -10.00 -6.00
CA ALA A 593 -17.85 -11.20 -5.18
C ALA A 593 -16.47 -11.80 -4.90
N GLN A 594 -15.57 -11.85 -5.90
CA GLN A 594 -14.20 -12.34 -5.73
C GLN A 594 -13.41 -11.44 -4.77
N HIS A 595 -13.52 -10.12 -4.92
CA HIS A 595 -12.89 -9.16 -4.03
C HIS A 595 -13.34 -9.34 -2.57
N VAL A 596 -14.65 -9.32 -2.33
CA VAL A 596 -15.20 -9.40 -0.98
C VAL A 596 -14.90 -10.77 -0.35
N SER A 597 -15.06 -11.87 -1.08
CA SER A 597 -14.70 -13.20 -0.57
C SER A 597 -13.20 -13.40 -0.33
N HIS A 598 -12.33 -12.66 -1.04
CA HIS A 598 -10.90 -12.62 -0.77
C HIS A 598 -10.60 -11.94 0.58
N LEU A 599 -11.29 -10.84 0.92
CA LEU A 599 -11.13 -10.20 2.23
C LEU A 599 -11.50 -11.14 3.38
N PHE A 600 -12.51 -11.99 3.16
CA PHE A 600 -13.06 -12.92 4.15
C PHE A 600 -12.24 -14.21 4.33
N ILE A 601 -11.13 -14.38 3.61
CA ILE A 601 -10.15 -15.43 3.95
C ILE A 601 -9.43 -15.14 5.27
N ARG A 602 -9.52 -13.90 5.77
CA ARG A 602 -8.87 -13.44 6.99
C ARG A 602 -9.75 -13.69 8.22
N ASP A 603 -9.12 -13.94 9.35
CA ASP A 603 -9.82 -13.95 10.64
C ASP A 603 -9.98 -12.53 11.18
N PRO A 604 -11.09 -12.22 11.89
CA PRO A 604 -11.19 -11.00 12.69
C PRO A 604 -10.09 -10.96 13.76
N LEU A 605 -9.39 -9.83 13.88
CA LEU A 605 -8.29 -9.68 14.84
C LEU A 605 -8.69 -8.95 16.12
N VAL A 606 -9.82 -8.24 16.14
CA VAL A 606 -10.34 -7.55 17.32
C VAL A 606 -11.82 -7.85 17.41
N VAL A 607 -12.22 -8.52 18.49
CA VAL A 607 -13.61 -8.83 18.80
C VAL A 607 -13.91 -8.25 20.18
N PHE A 608 -15.00 -7.51 20.31
CA PHE A 608 -15.42 -6.93 21.59
C PHE A 608 -16.40 -7.83 22.32
N ASP A 609 -16.50 -7.66 23.64
CA ASP A 609 -17.61 -8.21 24.42
C ASP A 609 -18.94 -7.67 23.91
N GLY A 610 -19.97 -8.50 23.97
CA GLY A 610 -21.28 -8.19 23.39
C GLY A 610 -21.36 -8.32 21.87
N ALA A 611 -20.23 -8.43 21.14
CA ALA A 611 -20.23 -8.42 19.67
C ALA A 611 -21.18 -9.45 19.04
N VAL A 612 -21.31 -10.65 19.64
CA VAL A 612 -22.20 -11.71 19.13
C VAL A 612 -23.66 -11.54 19.55
N THR A 613 -23.90 -10.92 20.70
CA THR A 613 -25.22 -10.87 21.36
C THR A 613 -25.96 -9.55 21.17
N GLU A 614 -25.23 -8.47 20.87
CA GLU A 614 -25.75 -7.09 20.89
C GLU A 614 -25.68 -6.39 19.53
N VAL A 615 -24.85 -6.89 18.59
CA VAL A 615 -24.71 -6.30 17.26
C VAL A 615 -25.85 -6.78 16.38
N ASP A 616 -26.57 -5.82 15.79
CA ASP A 616 -27.63 -6.10 14.83
C ASP A 616 -27.07 -6.11 13.40
N ASP A 617 -27.16 -7.27 12.75
CA ASP A 617 -26.66 -7.50 11.40
C ASP A 617 -27.38 -6.68 10.31
N GLU A 618 -28.58 -6.15 10.57
CA GLU A 618 -29.33 -5.36 9.59
C GLU A 618 -28.96 -3.87 9.62
N THR A 619 -28.71 -3.31 10.81
CA THR A 619 -28.54 -1.88 11.02
C THR A 619 -27.10 -1.45 11.32
N GLN A 620 -26.24 -2.37 11.77
CA GLN A 620 -24.85 -2.09 12.13
C GLN A 620 -23.87 -2.79 11.18
N THR A 621 -22.63 -2.30 11.15
CA THR A 621 -21.57 -2.82 10.27
C THR A 621 -20.32 -3.29 11.02
N GLU A 622 -20.40 -3.48 12.33
CA GLU A 622 -19.23 -3.75 13.18
C GLU A 622 -18.48 -5.04 12.76
N HIS A 623 -19.20 -6.10 12.38
CA HIS A 623 -18.60 -7.36 11.92
C HIS A 623 -17.98 -7.23 10.54
N TRP A 624 -18.64 -6.52 9.61
CA TRP A 624 -18.06 -6.19 8.31
C TRP A 624 -16.76 -5.39 8.49
N GLU A 625 -16.80 -4.32 9.29
CA GLU A 625 -15.65 -3.46 9.54
C GLU A 625 -14.52 -4.17 10.29
N SER A 626 -14.81 -5.22 11.08
CA SER A 626 -13.78 -6.04 11.72
C SER A 626 -12.84 -6.71 10.70
N ILE A 627 -13.36 -7.05 9.52
CA ILE A 627 -12.61 -7.61 8.39
C ILE A 627 -12.12 -6.51 7.46
N GLN A 628 -13.01 -5.61 7.02
CA GLN A 628 -12.68 -4.59 6.03
C GLN A 628 -11.62 -3.60 6.53
N SER A 629 -11.76 -3.10 7.76
CA SER A 629 -10.80 -2.14 8.33
C SER A 629 -9.44 -2.75 8.65
N THR A 630 -9.33 -4.09 8.66
CA THR A 630 -8.09 -4.83 8.94
C THR A 630 -7.52 -5.58 7.73
N ASN A 631 -8.06 -5.31 6.54
CA ASN A 631 -7.39 -5.51 5.27
C ASN A 631 -6.90 -4.13 4.79
N TRP A 632 -5.60 -3.90 4.81
CA TRP A 632 -4.98 -2.61 4.54
C TRP A 632 -4.29 -2.63 3.19
N GLN A 633 -5.03 -2.26 2.15
CA GLN A 633 -4.51 -2.30 0.79
C GLN A 633 -3.95 -0.97 0.28
N THR A 634 -3.24 -0.96 -0.85
CA THR A 634 -2.76 0.28 -1.50
C THR A 634 -3.90 1.19 -1.94
N VAL A 635 -5.05 0.60 -2.29
CA VAL A 635 -6.34 1.26 -2.49
C VAL A 635 -7.40 0.53 -1.70
N ARG A 636 -8.34 1.25 -1.08
CA ARG A 636 -9.47 0.65 -0.36
C ARG A 636 -10.79 1.13 -0.97
N TRP A 637 -11.66 0.18 -1.30
CA TRP A 637 -13.03 0.45 -1.72
C TRP A 637 -13.97 0.45 -0.50
N LYS A 638 -14.79 1.49 -0.33
CA LYS A 638 -15.53 1.76 0.91
C LYS A 638 -17.02 1.91 0.61
N PRO A 639 -17.85 0.94 1.03
CA PRO A 639 -19.29 1.09 0.99
C PRO A 639 -19.78 2.31 1.80
N PRO A 640 -20.91 2.90 1.42
CA PRO A 640 -21.64 3.85 2.25
C PRO A 640 -21.90 3.28 3.65
N PRO A 641 -21.58 4.01 4.73
CA PRO A 641 -21.91 3.57 6.08
C PRO A 641 -23.45 3.63 6.31
N PRO A 642 -23.99 2.86 7.28
CA PRO A 642 -25.36 3.06 7.72
C PRO A 642 -25.54 4.48 8.30
N ARG A 643 -26.71 5.08 8.07
CA ARG A 643 -27.08 6.35 8.72
C ARG A 643 -27.73 6.04 10.06
N ASN A 644 -27.25 6.65 11.14
CA ASN A 644 -27.83 6.47 12.48
C ASN A 644 -29.06 7.38 12.67
N SER A 645 -29.11 8.50 11.94
CA SER A 645 -30.19 9.47 11.96
C SER A 645 -30.51 9.97 10.54
N PRO A 646 -31.79 10.31 10.23
CA PRO A 646 -32.14 10.99 8.98
C PRO A 646 -31.43 12.33 8.74
N ASN A 647 -30.86 12.91 9.81
CA ASN A 647 -30.11 14.18 9.75
C ASN A 647 -28.60 13.99 9.59
N ASP A 648 -28.07 12.76 9.66
CA ASP A 648 -26.64 12.52 9.47
C ASP A 648 -26.23 12.90 8.04
N PRO A 649 -25.04 13.48 7.81
CA PRO A 649 -24.55 13.75 6.46
C PRO A 649 -24.62 12.51 5.57
N HIS A 650 -25.07 12.70 4.32
CA HIS A 650 -25.03 11.64 3.32
C HIS A 650 -23.58 11.32 2.96
N ILE A 651 -23.24 10.04 2.90
CA ILE A 651 -21.91 9.55 2.52
C ILE A 651 -22.10 8.48 1.46
N GLY A 652 -21.56 8.72 0.28
CA GLY A 652 -21.64 7.84 -0.89
C GLY A 652 -20.57 6.76 -0.94
N TRP A 653 -20.48 6.11 -2.11
CA TRP A 653 -19.44 5.13 -2.43
C TRP A 653 -18.09 5.83 -2.49
N ARG A 654 -17.07 5.28 -1.82
CA ARG A 654 -15.77 5.93 -1.71
C ARG A 654 -14.62 5.00 -2.09
N THR A 655 -13.54 5.61 -2.54
CA THR A 655 -12.25 4.95 -2.80
C THR A 655 -11.16 5.74 -2.09
N GLU A 656 -10.23 5.04 -1.45
CA GLU A 656 -9.18 5.62 -0.61
C GLU A 656 -7.80 5.20 -1.14
N PHE A 657 -6.95 6.19 -1.44
CA PHE A 657 -5.57 6.02 -1.92
C PHE A 657 -4.59 6.12 -0.75
N ARG A 658 -3.72 5.11 -0.57
CA ARG A 658 -3.05 4.86 0.73
C ARG A 658 -1.53 4.70 0.66
N SER A 659 -0.95 4.69 -0.53
CA SER A 659 0.45 4.28 -0.74
C SER A 659 1.47 5.39 -0.48
N MET A 660 1.07 6.67 -0.50
CA MET A 660 2.01 7.78 -0.39
C MET A 660 2.67 7.87 0.97
N GLU A 661 3.96 8.18 0.96
CA GLU A 661 4.71 8.53 2.15
C GLU A 661 4.41 9.97 2.55
N LEU A 662 4.61 10.30 3.82
CA LEU A 662 4.41 11.67 4.30
C LEU A 662 5.58 12.57 3.91
N GLN A 663 5.28 13.77 3.44
CA GLN A 663 6.30 14.75 3.03
C GLN A 663 6.61 15.76 4.15
N LEU A 664 7.80 16.38 4.09
CA LEU A 664 8.28 17.25 5.17
C LEU A 664 7.49 18.54 5.31
N THR A 665 6.88 19.04 4.24
CA THR A 665 6.16 20.32 4.22
C THR A 665 4.70 20.16 3.83
N ASP A 666 3.84 21.06 4.33
CA ASP A 666 2.42 21.09 3.96
C ASP A 666 2.23 21.39 2.45
N PHE A 667 3.18 22.11 1.84
CA PHE A 667 3.22 22.36 0.39
C PHE A 667 3.38 21.07 -0.42
N GLU A 668 4.38 20.25 -0.07
CA GLU A 668 4.60 18.97 -0.77
C GLU A 668 3.39 18.04 -0.62
N ASN A 669 2.86 17.90 0.60
CA ASN A 669 1.68 17.08 0.87
C ASN A 669 0.45 17.59 0.09
N ALA A 670 0.22 18.91 0.05
CA ALA A 670 -0.86 19.51 -0.73
C ALA A 670 -0.68 19.33 -2.24
N ALA A 671 0.55 19.40 -2.75
CA ALA A 671 0.84 19.17 -4.17
C ALA A 671 0.45 17.76 -4.61
N PHE A 672 0.87 16.74 -3.86
CA PHE A 672 0.51 15.35 -4.14
C PHE A 672 -1.00 15.09 -3.99
N THR A 673 -1.62 15.67 -2.96
CA THR A 673 -3.08 15.58 -2.73
C THR A 673 -3.87 16.21 -3.88
N ALA A 674 -3.54 17.44 -4.29
CA ALA A 674 -4.22 18.12 -5.39
C ALA A 674 -4.03 17.36 -6.72
N PHE A 675 -2.82 16.84 -6.96
CA PHE A 675 -2.51 16.08 -8.17
C PHE A 675 -3.35 14.81 -8.28
N ILE A 676 -3.44 14.00 -7.22
CA ILE A 676 -4.20 12.75 -7.30
C ILE A 676 -5.70 13.00 -7.46
N VAL A 677 -6.25 14.05 -6.83
CA VAL A 677 -7.65 14.47 -7.01
C VAL A 677 -7.91 14.86 -8.46
N LEU A 678 -7.08 15.76 -9.02
CA LEU A 678 -7.19 16.19 -10.41
C LEU A 678 -7.07 15.01 -11.37
N LEU A 679 -6.15 14.08 -11.09
CA LEU A 679 -5.95 12.90 -11.93
C LEU A 679 -7.19 11.98 -11.94
N THR A 680 -7.94 11.83 -10.83
CA THR A 680 -9.23 11.11 -10.89
C THR A 680 -10.22 11.77 -11.83
N ARG A 681 -10.24 13.11 -11.89
CA ARG A 681 -11.14 13.86 -12.77
C ARG A 681 -10.69 13.80 -14.22
N VAL A 682 -9.39 13.89 -14.47
CA VAL A 682 -8.78 13.68 -15.80
C VAL A 682 -9.14 12.29 -16.33
N ILE A 683 -8.99 11.25 -15.49
CA ILE A 683 -9.30 9.86 -15.85
C ILE A 683 -10.75 9.71 -16.30
N LEU A 684 -11.69 10.29 -15.54
CA LEU A 684 -13.12 10.18 -15.86
C LEU A 684 -13.53 11.06 -17.04
N THR A 685 -13.02 12.29 -17.10
CA THR A 685 -13.42 13.28 -18.11
C THR A 685 -12.85 12.95 -19.48
N PHE A 686 -11.61 12.44 -19.51
CA PHE A 686 -10.94 12.05 -20.76
C PHE A 686 -11.05 10.56 -21.07
N ASP A 687 -11.86 9.82 -20.30
CA ASP A 687 -12.10 8.37 -20.46
C ASP A 687 -10.79 7.56 -20.55
N LEU A 688 -9.87 7.80 -19.61
CA LEU A 688 -8.54 7.18 -19.63
C LEU A 688 -8.53 5.78 -19.00
N ASN A 689 -7.88 4.85 -19.66
CA ASN A 689 -7.66 3.48 -19.22
C ASN A 689 -6.18 3.24 -18.88
N LEU A 690 -5.90 2.95 -17.60
CA LEU A 690 -4.56 2.69 -17.07
C LEU A 690 -4.31 1.19 -16.81
N TYR A 691 -5.31 0.30 -16.98
CA TYR A 691 -5.16 -1.12 -16.64
C TYR A 691 -3.91 -1.74 -17.24
N ILE A 692 -3.17 -2.46 -16.40
CA ILE A 692 -2.09 -3.39 -16.72
C ILE A 692 -2.25 -4.64 -15.84
N PRO A 693 -1.66 -5.80 -16.19
CA PRO A 693 -1.75 -6.99 -15.36
C PRO A 693 -1.28 -6.74 -13.91
N LEU A 694 -1.99 -7.26 -12.91
CA LEU A 694 -1.67 -7.05 -11.50
C LEU A 694 -0.28 -7.56 -11.13
N SER A 695 0.23 -8.60 -11.79
CA SER A 695 1.62 -9.05 -11.62
C SER A 695 2.65 -7.94 -11.94
N ARG A 696 2.31 -7.03 -12.86
CA ARG A 696 3.12 -5.85 -13.20
C ARG A 696 2.96 -4.73 -12.18
N VAL A 697 1.76 -4.54 -11.64
CA VAL A 697 1.52 -3.61 -10.51
C VAL A 697 2.32 -4.05 -9.28
N ASP A 698 2.30 -5.36 -8.95
CA ASP A 698 3.08 -5.94 -7.84
C ASP A 698 4.59 -5.79 -8.08
N ALA A 699 5.06 -6.03 -9.31
CA ALA A 699 6.46 -5.80 -9.67
C ALA A 699 6.83 -4.31 -9.51
N ASN A 700 5.95 -3.39 -9.90
CA ASN A 700 6.15 -1.96 -9.70
C ASN A 700 6.18 -1.59 -8.21
N MET A 701 5.34 -2.19 -7.37
CA MET A 701 5.38 -1.98 -5.92
C MET A 701 6.73 -2.40 -5.34
N GLN A 702 7.29 -3.53 -5.78
CA GLN A 702 8.65 -3.93 -5.38
C GLN A 702 9.70 -2.93 -5.87
N ARG A 703 9.63 -2.52 -7.15
CA ARG A 703 10.56 -1.53 -7.71
C ARG A 703 10.50 -0.19 -7.00
N ALA A 704 9.34 0.24 -6.52
CA ALA A 704 9.18 1.51 -5.82
C ALA A 704 9.86 1.55 -4.44
N HIS A 705 10.22 0.41 -3.83
CA HIS A 705 11.03 0.38 -2.61
C HIS A 705 12.50 0.76 -2.84
N SER A 706 12.94 0.67 -4.09
CA SER A 706 14.31 0.91 -4.52
C SER A 706 14.84 2.26 -4.07
N ARG A 707 16.12 2.31 -3.68
CA ARG A 707 16.80 3.58 -3.48
C ARG A 707 16.75 4.43 -4.76
N ASN A 708 16.31 5.68 -4.61
CA ASN A 708 16.14 6.65 -5.69
C ASN A 708 15.26 6.14 -6.84
N ALA A 709 14.22 5.34 -6.54
CA ALA A 709 13.30 4.80 -7.54
C ALA A 709 12.64 5.90 -8.39
N SER A 710 12.34 7.07 -7.81
CA SER A 710 11.77 8.21 -8.53
C SER A 710 12.67 8.73 -9.64
N ALA A 711 13.97 8.86 -9.39
CA ALA A 711 14.90 9.44 -10.36
C ALA A 711 15.50 8.41 -11.33
N LYS A 712 15.68 7.16 -10.88
CA LYS A 712 16.41 6.12 -11.63
C LYS A 712 15.59 4.88 -11.99
N GLY A 713 14.45 4.69 -11.34
CA GLY A 713 13.61 3.52 -11.55
C GLY A 713 12.85 3.56 -12.87
N LYS A 714 12.48 2.37 -13.34
CA LYS A 714 11.52 2.19 -14.44
C LYS A 714 10.35 1.35 -13.97
N PHE A 715 9.16 1.70 -14.42
CA PHE A 715 7.91 1.08 -14.02
C PHE A 715 7.13 0.65 -15.26
N PHE A 716 6.45 -0.49 -15.17
CA PHE A 716 5.48 -0.87 -16.18
C PHE A 716 4.34 0.14 -16.18
N PHE A 717 4.09 0.79 -17.31
CA PHE A 717 3.03 1.75 -17.48
C PHE A 717 2.40 1.62 -18.86
N ARG A 718 1.14 2.02 -18.96
CA ARG A 718 0.36 1.86 -20.18
C ARG A 718 0.82 2.84 -21.26
N ARG A 719 0.93 2.35 -22.50
CA ARG A 719 1.39 3.14 -23.66
C ARG A 719 0.32 4.12 -24.14
N HIS A 720 -0.93 3.65 -24.17
CA HIS A 720 -2.07 4.40 -24.70
C HIS A 720 -3.20 4.44 -23.68
N LEU A 721 -3.51 5.65 -23.19
CA LEU A 721 -4.50 5.87 -22.14
C LEU A 721 -5.91 6.08 -22.71
N ALA A 722 -6.09 6.77 -23.84
CA ALA A 722 -7.41 7.01 -24.44
C ALA A 722 -7.85 5.85 -25.38
N PRO A 723 -9.16 5.64 -25.59
CA PRO A 723 -9.69 4.74 -26.62
C PRO A 723 -9.21 5.17 -28.02
N LEU A 724 -8.99 4.21 -28.94
CA LEU A 724 -8.64 4.52 -30.34
C LEU A 724 -9.89 4.98 -31.12
N GLU A 725 -9.74 5.86 -32.11
CA GLU A 725 -10.84 6.33 -32.98
C GLU A 725 -10.95 5.50 -34.29
N GLU A 726 -9.84 4.98 -34.84
CA GLU A 726 -9.77 4.00 -35.96
C GLU A 726 -8.54 3.05 -35.78
N GLY A 727 -8.56 1.79 -36.30
CA GLY A 727 -7.55 0.71 -36.07
C GLY A 727 -6.14 0.93 -36.67
N ASP A 728 -5.08 0.10 -36.61
CA ASP A 728 -4.68 -1.17 -35.95
C ASP A 728 -3.31 -0.91 -35.25
N ASP A 729 -3.12 -1.39 -34.00
CA ASP A 729 -1.98 -1.14 -33.11
C ASP A 729 -0.79 -2.10 -33.26
N GLY A 730 -0.73 -2.87 -34.36
CA GLY A 730 0.18 -4.00 -34.51
C GLY A 730 1.23 -3.95 -35.62
N TYR A 731 0.88 -3.75 -36.90
CA TYR A 731 1.77 -4.20 -38.01
C TYR A 731 1.67 -3.53 -39.40
N GLY A 732 1.28 -2.25 -39.59
CA GLY A 732 1.56 -1.65 -40.93
C GLY A 732 0.85 -0.38 -41.44
N VAL A 733 0.07 0.36 -40.64
CA VAL A 733 -0.44 1.68 -41.06
C VAL A 733 -0.05 2.74 -40.03
N LYS A 734 0.17 3.97 -40.50
CA LYS A 734 0.68 5.10 -39.73
C LYS A 734 -0.36 5.53 -38.68
N TYR A 735 0.01 5.33 -37.41
CA TYR A 735 -0.77 5.68 -36.21
C TYR A 735 -1.03 7.18 -36.08
N VAL A 736 -2.27 7.52 -35.70
CA VAL A 736 -2.66 8.85 -35.27
C VAL A 736 -3.49 8.73 -33.97
N SER A 737 -2.84 8.79 -32.81
CA SER A 737 -3.52 9.07 -31.55
C SER A 737 -4.23 10.42 -31.65
N MET A 738 -5.35 10.60 -30.94
CA MET A 738 -5.87 11.96 -30.70
C MET A 738 -4.77 12.88 -30.12
N PHE A 739 -3.85 12.32 -29.31
CA PHE A 739 -2.72 13.04 -28.75
C PHE A 739 -1.59 13.28 -29.76
N SER A 740 -1.39 12.39 -30.74
CA SER A 740 -0.29 12.52 -31.70
C SER A 740 -0.65 13.48 -32.82
N SER A 741 -1.93 13.59 -33.20
CA SER A 741 -2.44 14.73 -33.98
C SER A 741 -2.16 16.06 -33.31
N ALA A 742 -2.47 16.17 -32.01
CA ALA A 742 -2.27 17.37 -31.23
C ALA A 742 -0.78 17.71 -31.05
N LEU A 743 0.05 16.72 -30.72
CA LEU A 743 1.50 16.89 -30.53
C LEU A 743 2.24 17.20 -31.83
N ASN A 744 1.75 16.70 -32.98
CA ASN A 744 2.37 16.93 -34.29
C ASN A 744 1.84 18.18 -35.02
N GLY A 745 0.91 18.93 -34.44
CA GLY A 745 0.43 20.21 -35.00
C GLY A 745 -0.39 20.12 -36.29
N SER A 746 -0.96 18.95 -36.62
CA SER A 746 -1.91 18.84 -37.72
C SER A 746 -3.25 19.43 -37.29
N ALA A 747 -3.61 20.58 -37.87
CA ALA A 747 -4.89 21.22 -37.65
C ALA A 747 -6.03 20.27 -38.02
N VAL A 748 -6.65 19.66 -37.01
CA VAL A 748 -7.99 19.10 -37.16
C VAL A 748 -8.92 20.30 -37.31
N ALA A 749 -9.67 20.37 -38.41
CA ALA A 749 -10.74 21.33 -38.56
C ALA A 749 -11.76 21.04 -37.47
N LEU A 750 -11.73 21.84 -36.40
CA LEU A 750 -12.78 21.85 -35.40
C LEU A 750 -14.00 22.48 -36.08
N ASP A 751 -15.08 21.71 -36.24
CA ASP A 751 -16.38 22.27 -36.60
C ASP A 751 -16.77 23.25 -35.50
N ASP A 752 -16.79 24.53 -35.88
CA ASP A 752 -16.99 25.70 -35.04
C ASP A 752 -18.50 25.84 -34.76
N GLU A 753 -19.02 25.21 -33.69
CA GLU A 753 -20.30 25.64 -33.11
C GLU A 753 -20.04 26.76 -32.10
N SER A 754 -20.03 27.99 -32.63
CA SER A 754 -20.05 29.21 -31.85
C SER A 754 -21.44 29.41 -31.22
N ASP A 755 -21.57 29.17 -29.91
CA ASP A 755 -22.72 29.60 -29.11
C ASP A 755 -22.66 31.13 -28.92
N ASN A 756 -23.43 31.84 -29.73
CA ASN A 756 -23.73 33.26 -29.54
C ASN A 756 -25.15 33.37 -28.96
N VAL A 757 -25.23 33.79 -27.70
CA VAL A 757 -26.50 33.98 -26.97
C VAL A 757 -27.19 35.28 -27.40
N ASP A 758 -28.29 35.09 -28.11
CA ASP A 758 -29.57 35.81 -28.10
C ASP A 758 -29.63 37.35 -28.20
N GLY A 759 -30.47 37.82 -29.14
CA GLY A 759 -30.88 39.22 -29.26
C GLY A 759 -31.64 39.61 -30.52
N LEU A 760 -32.96 39.38 -30.51
CA LEU A 760 -34.02 40.24 -31.10
C LEU A 760 -34.64 39.90 -32.49
N VAL A 761 -35.83 39.29 -32.43
CA VAL A 761 -37.13 39.58 -33.13
C VAL A 761 -37.12 40.09 -34.59
N THR A 762 -37.74 39.35 -35.53
CA THR A 762 -39.00 39.70 -36.24
C THR A 762 -39.34 38.80 -37.47
N SER A 763 -40.62 38.42 -37.55
CA SER A 763 -41.49 38.17 -38.73
C SER A 763 -41.19 37.07 -39.77
N GLY A 764 -41.98 35.99 -39.69
CA GLY A 764 -42.93 35.50 -40.72
C GLY A 764 -42.43 35.11 -42.13
N THR A 765 -42.60 33.84 -42.52
CA THR A 765 -43.70 33.33 -43.39
C THR A 765 -43.48 31.85 -43.77
N ASP A 766 -44.58 31.09 -43.72
CA ASP A 766 -44.95 29.88 -44.50
C ASP A 766 -44.15 28.55 -44.45
N THR A 767 -44.81 27.57 -43.83
CA THR A 767 -44.82 26.10 -44.05
C THR A 767 -44.72 25.64 -45.53
N PRO A 768 -44.31 24.38 -45.85
CA PRO A 768 -44.62 23.18 -45.08
C PRO A 768 -43.50 22.15 -44.83
N ILE A 769 -43.77 21.40 -43.76
CA ILE A 769 -43.21 20.13 -43.34
C ILE A 769 -43.10 19.14 -44.51
N THR A 770 -41.89 18.63 -44.76
CA THR A 770 -41.69 17.31 -45.36
C THR A 770 -40.60 16.56 -44.61
N THR A 771 -41.05 15.48 -44.00
CA THR A 771 -40.40 14.31 -43.42
C THR A 771 -38.98 13.99 -43.93
N LEU A 772 -37.99 13.98 -43.03
CA LEU A 772 -36.90 13.01 -43.06
C LEU A 772 -36.66 12.51 -41.63
N VAL A 773 -37.23 11.33 -41.39
CA VAL A 773 -36.86 10.39 -40.35
C VAL A 773 -35.39 10.01 -40.53
N GLY A 774 -34.63 9.97 -39.44
CA GLY A 774 -33.36 9.25 -39.36
C GLY A 774 -32.12 10.14 -39.50
N LYS A 775 -31.63 10.67 -38.37
CA LYS A 775 -30.19 10.71 -38.13
C LYS A 775 -29.94 9.98 -36.83
N GLU A 776 -29.41 8.78 -37.01
CA GLU A 776 -28.81 7.95 -35.98
C GLU A 776 -27.85 8.81 -35.15
N VAL A 777 -27.98 8.69 -33.83
CA VAL A 777 -26.91 9.03 -32.91
C VAL A 777 -25.70 8.25 -33.37
N SER A 778 -24.64 8.95 -33.79
CA SER A 778 -23.37 8.34 -34.17
C SER A 778 -22.92 7.40 -33.04
N GLN A 779 -23.06 6.10 -33.27
CA GLN A 779 -22.44 5.08 -32.45
C GLN A 779 -20.94 5.23 -32.69
N ARG A 780 -20.22 5.77 -31.70
CA ARG A 780 -18.76 5.67 -31.65
C ARG A 780 -18.42 4.20 -31.49
N GLU A 781 -17.91 3.58 -32.54
CA GLU A 781 -17.38 2.22 -32.47
C GLU A 781 -16.17 2.20 -31.54
N ALA A 782 -16.17 1.25 -30.62
CA ALA A 782 -15.08 1.01 -29.71
C ALA A 782 -13.80 0.67 -30.47
N ALA A 783 -12.67 1.11 -29.94
CA ALA A 783 -11.40 0.48 -30.22
C ALA A 783 -11.18 -0.71 -29.28
N PRO A 784 -11.43 -1.95 -29.73
CA PRO A 784 -10.57 -3.03 -29.31
C PRO A 784 -9.17 -2.69 -29.85
N CYS A 785 -8.11 -3.04 -29.10
CA CYS A 785 -6.83 -3.38 -29.74
C CYS A 785 -7.15 -4.13 -31.03
N ALA A 786 -6.43 -3.81 -32.09
CA ALA A 786 -6.69 -4.38 -33.40
C ALA A 786 -6.93 -5.88 -33.31
N LEU A 787 -7.84 -6.39 -34.13
CA LEU A 787 -7.96 -7.82 -34.38
C LEU A 787 -6.62 -8.32 -34.95
N GLY A 788 -5.60 -8.53 -34.10
CA GLY A 788 -4.22 -8.77 -34.52
C GLY A 788 -3.10 -8.70 -33.46
N SER A 789 -3.24 -8.04 -32.30
CA SER A 789 -2.13 -7.85 -31.34
C SER A 789 -2.31 -8.56 -29.97
N SER A 790 -1.20 -8.98 -29.35
CA SER A 790 -1.18 -9.52 -27.98
C SER A 790 -1.25 -8.40 -26.93
N GLU A 791 -2.03 -8.60 -25.87
CA GLU A 791 -2.18 -7.67 -24.73
C GLU A 791 -0.83 -7.27 -24.08
N GLU A 792 0.21 -8.08 -24.24
CA GLU A 792 1.56 -7.78 -23.75
C GLU A 792 2.18 -6.51 -24.37
N HIS A 793 1.63 -6.00 -25.47
CA HIS A 793 2.12 -4.80 -26.14
C HIS A 793 1.43 -3.49 -25.69
N SER A 794 0.43 -3.56 -24.80
CA SER A 794 -0.34 -2.38 -24.34
C SER A 794 0.38 -1.56 -23.26
N TYR A 795 1.42 -2.11 -22.65
CA TYR A 795 2.24 -1.48 -21.61
C TYR A 795 3.72 -1.68 -21.87
N GLU A 796 4.55 -0.81 -21.30
CA GLU A 796 6.01 -0.87 -21.43
C GLU A 796 6.69 -0.33 -20.17
N GLU A 797 8.01 -0.45 -20.10
CA GLU A 797 8.77 0.21 -19.04
C GLU A 797 9.00 1.70 -19.35
N MET A 798 8.62 2.55 -18.41
CA MET A 798 8.82 4.00 -18.46
C MET A 798 9.51 4.48 -17.17
N SER A 799 10.42 5.42 -17.30
CA SER A 799 10.96 6.20 -16.18
C SER A 799 9.87 7.09 -15.58
N MET A 800 10.12 7.60 -14.37
CA MET A 800 9.18 8.52 -13.73
C MET A 800 8.96 9.80 -14.55
N ALA A 801 10.03 10.34 -15.14
CA ALA A 801 9.95 11.50 -16.03
C ALA A 801 9.06 11.22 -17.25
N GLU A 802 9.21 10.05 -17.86
CA GLU A 802 8.38 9.64 -19.00
C GLU A 802 6.90 9.49 -18.61
N ILE A 803 6.61 8.88 -17.46
CA ILE A 803 5.22 8.72 -16.96
C ILE A 803 4.58 10.09 -16.69
N MET A 804 5.31 10.99 -16.02
CA MET A 804 4.75 12.27 -15.57
C MET A 804 4.73 13.32 -16.69
N CYS A 805 5.74 13.35 -17.56
CA CYS A 805 5.96 14.43 -18.54
C CYS A 805 5.72 14.00 -19.99
N GLY A 806 5.58 12.71 -20.26
CA GLY A 806 5.35 12.16 -21.59
C GLY A 806 6.54 11.38 -22.15
N LYS A 807 6.26 10.53 -23.15
CA LYS A 807 7.24 9.67 -23.83
C LYS A 807 6.93 9.63 -25.32
N GLY A 808 7.91 10.08 -26.12
CA GLY A 808 7.76 10.14 -27.57
C GLY A 808 6.60 11.02 -28.01
N ASP A 809 5.99 10.67 -29.14
CA ASP A 809 4.84 11.35 -29.77
C ASP A 809 3.48 10.68 -29.48
N TYR A 810 3.48 9.60 -28.69
CA TYR A 810 2.31 8.75 -28.46
C TYR A 810 1.77 8.79 -27.03
N PHE A 811 2.61 9.10 -26.05
CA PHE A 811 2.22 9.18 -24.65
C PHE A 811 2.43 10.61 -24.12
N PRO A 812 1.35 11.36 -23.82
CA PRO A 812 1.45 12.78 -23.48
C PRO A 812 1.99 13.04 -22.06
N GLY A 813 1.92 12.07 -21.14
CA GLY A 813 2.28 12.25 -19.74
C GLY A 813 1.13 12.70 -18.84
N LEU A 814 1.19 12.36 -17.55
CA LEU A 814 0.12 12.66 -16.60
C LEU A 814 0.00 14.17 -16.28
N ILE A 815 1.10 14.91 -16.18
CA ILE A 815 1.08 16.36 -15.88
C ILE A 815 0.48 17.15 -17.06
N PRO A 816 0.88 16.93 -18.32
CA PRO A 816 0.22 17.57 -19.45
C PRO A 816 -1.28 17.30 -19.54
N LEU A 817 -1.72 16.08 -19.22
CA LEU A 817 -3.15 15.75 -19.15
C LEU A 817 -3.87 16.54 -18.04
N VAL A 818 -3.24 16.76 -16.88
CA VAL A 818 -3.81 17.63 -15.84
C VAL A 818 -3.91 19.08 -16.33
N HIS A 819 -2.90 19.63 -17.00
CA HIS A 819 -2.99 20.97 -17.59
C HIS A 819 -4.13 21.09 -18.60
N ALA A 820 -4.27 20.11 -19.49
CA ALA A 820 -5.37 20.07 -20.46
C ALA A 820 -6.74 20.06 -19.77
N TYR A 821 -6.88 19.32 -18.66
CA TYR A 821 -8.12 19.32 -17.89
C TYR A 821 -8.39 20.67 -17.20
N LEU A 822 -7.36 21.31 -16.64
CA LEU A 822 -7.49 22.64 -16.05
C LEU A 822 -7.88 23.71 -17.07
N ASP A 823 -7.41 23.60 -18.31
CA ASP A 823 -7.84 24.46 -19.43
C ASP A 823 -9.29 24.15 -19.82
N HIS A 824 -9.65 22.86 -19.94
CA HIS A 824 -11.00 22.41 -20.29
C HIS A 824 -12.07 22.95 -19.33
N ILE A 825 -11.82 22.92 -18.03
CA ILE A 825 -12.76 23.44 -17.02
C ILE A 825 -12.70 24.96 -16.86
N SER A 826 -11.90 25.67 -17.68
CA SER A 826 -11.67 27.11 -17.54
C SER A 826 -11.28 27.51 -16.11
N CYS A 827 -10.30 26.80 -15.53
CA CYS A 827 -9.86 27.02 -14.15
C CYS A 827 -9.48 28.48 -13.92
N ASP A 828 -9.97 29.07 -12.82
CA ASP A 828 -9.72 30.47 -12.52
C ASP A 828 -8.22 30.74 -12.31
N LYS A 829 -7.82 31.97 -12.65
CA LYS A 829 -6.41 32.36 -12.67
C LYS A 829 -5.69 32.14 -11.34
N VAL A 830 -6.35 32.43 -10.21
CA VAL A 830 -5.74 32.34 -8.88
C VAL A 830 -5.49 30.88 -8.52
N THR A 831 -6.47 30.01 -8.76
CA THR A 831 -6.30 28.58 -8.54
C THR A 831 -5.24 28.00 -9.49
N ARG A 832 -5.29 28.36 -10.77
CA ARG A 832 -4.33 27.88 -11.78
C ARG A 832 -2.89 28.24 -11.42
N GLU A 833 -2.62 29.49 -11.04
CA GLU A 833 -1.28 29.94 -10.61
C GLU A 833 -0.73 29.14 -9.41
N ARG A 834 -1.61 28.64 -8.53
CA ARG A 834 -1.19 27.77 -7.43
C ARG A 834 -0.92 26.35 -7.90
N LEU A 835 -1.81 25.79 -8.70
CA LEU A 835 -1.68 24.43 -9.24
C LEU A 835 -0.44 24.29 -10.14
N ASP A 836 -0.12 25.31 -10.94
CA ASP A 836 1.07 25.30 -11.80
C ASP A 836 2.36 25.16 -10.96
N LYS A 837 2.41 25.73 -9.75
CA LYS A 837 3.55 25.54 -8.82
C LYS A 837 3.62 24.11 -8.28
N TYR A 838 2.48 23.50 -7.98
CA TYR A 838 2.45 22.10 -7.56
C TYR A 838 2.87 21.17 -8.70
N LEU A 839 2.41 21.44 -9.92
CA LEU A 839 2.72 20.62 -11.09
C LEU A 839 4.20 20.75 -11.50
N ASP A 840 4.78 21.96 -11.51
CA ASP A 840 6.22 22.12 -11.75
C ASP A 840 7.05 21.44 -10.64
N PHE A 841 6.63 21.53 -9.37
CA PHE A 841 7.29 20.77 -8.29
C PHE A 841 7.32 19.25 -8.56
N LEU A 842 6.16 18.68 -8.94
CA LEU A 842 6.05 17.25 -9.27
C LEU A 842 6.87 16.88 -10.51
N GLU A 843 6.86 17.73 -11.53
CA GLU A 843 7.63 17.56 -12.76
C GLU A 843 9.13 17.50 -12.47
N ARG A 844 9.64 18.45 -11.69
CA ARG A 844 11.07 18.49 -11.30
C ARG A 844 11.46 17.28 -10.47
N ARG A 845 10.61 16.82 -9.56
CA ARG A 845 10.86 15.59 -8.78
C ARG A 845 10.85 14.34 -9.66
N ALA A 846 9.95 14.27 -10.64
CA ALA A 846 9.89 13.17 -11.61
C ALA A 846 11.12 13.14 -12.53
N LYS A 847 11.66 14.31 -12.90
CA LYS A 847 12.90 14.47 -13.69
C LYS A 847 14.18 14.19 -12.88
N GLY A 848 14.06 14.03 -11.56
CA GLY A 848 15.21 13.88 -10.66
C GLY A 848 15.98 15.18 -10.40
N GLU A 849 15.42 16.34 -10.76
CA GLU A 849 15.98 17.67 -10.43
C GLU A 849 15.79 17.98 -8.94
N LEU A 850 14.70 17.50 -8.35
CA LEU A 850 14.45 17.51 -6.91
C LEU A 850 14.54 16.10 -6.35
N VAL A 851 15.25 15.95 -5.24
CA VAL A 851 15.38 14.66 -4.56
C VAL A 851 14.15 14.38 -3.68
N THR A 852 13.91 13.12 -3.34
CA THR A 852 12.87 12.76 -2.37
C THR A 852 13.37 12.98 -0.94
N PRO A 853 12.48 13.06 0.06
CA PRO A 853 12.89 13.10 1.47
C PRO A 853 13.80 11.94 1.84
N ALA A 854 13.59 10.73 1.30
CA ALA A 854 14.45 9.58 1.59
C ALA A 854 15.89 9.80 1.10
N THR A 855 16.06 10.21 -0.16
CA THR A 855 17.38 10.52 -0.73
C THR A 855 18.06 11.66 0.05
N TRP A 856 17.31 12.69 0.44
CA TRP A 856 17.83 13.81 1.21
C TRP A 856 18.28 13.40 2.61
N MET A 857 17.44 12.71 3.40
CA MET A 857 17.80 12.27 4.75
C MET A 857 19.02 11.33 4.73
N ARG A 858 19.11 10.43 3.74
CA ARG A 858 20.29 9.58 3.54
C ARG A 858 21.54 10.39 3.27
N THR A 859 21.43 11.41 2.42
CA THR A 859 22.55 12.32 2.09
C THR A 859 22.96 13.14 3.30
N PHE A 860 21.99 13.64 4.09
CA PHE A 860 22.22 14.33 5.35
C PHE A 860 23.06 13.47 6.30
N VAL A 861 22.64 12.24 6.57
CA VAL A 861 23.37 11.29 7.43
C VAL A 861 24.78 11.06 6.87
N ARG A 862 24.90 10.77 5.58
CA ARG A 862 26.19 10.45 4.95
C ARG A 862 27.19 11.61 4.94
N ASN A 863 26.72 12.84 5.04
CA ASN A 863 27.54 14.05 5.11
C ASN A 863 27.71 14.57 6.54
N HIS A 864 27.07 13.94 7.53
CA HIS A 864 27.17 14.35 8.91
C HIS A 864 28.60 14.10 9.46
N PRO A 865 29.25 15.06 10.15
CA PRO A 865 30.63 14.91 10.63
C PRO A 865 30.88 13.70 11.55
N LYS A 866 29.83 13.23 12.23
CA LYS A 866 29.88 12.08 13.14
C LYS A 866 29.61 10.74 12.46
N TYR A 867 29.18 10.73 11.21
CA TYR A 867 28.86 9.50 10.50
C TYR A 867 30.15 8.80 10.05
N LYS A 868 30.28 7.52 10.39
CA LYS A 868 31.53 6.75 10.22
C LYS A 868 31.51 5.87 8.99
N ARG A 869 30.63 6.13 8.01
CA ARG A 869 30.46 5.29 6.81
C ARG A 869 30.12 3.83 7.17
N ASP A 870 29.40 3.61 8.26
CA ASP A 870 29.11 2.29 8.84
C ASP A 870 27.61 1.93 8.83
N SER A 871 26.79 2.76 8.17
CA SER A 871 25.34 2.66 8.14
C SER A 871 24.68 2.78 9.53
N ILE A 872 25.36 3.38 10.51
CA ILE A 872 24.83 3.64 11.85
C ILE A 872 24.46 5.11 11.99
N VAL A 873 23.23 5.36 12.44
CA VAL A 873 22.72 6.67 12.82
C VAL A 873 22.77 6.75 14.35
N THR A 874 23.60 7.64 14.88
CA THR A 874 23.74 7.87 16.33
C THR A 874 22.67 8.84 16.83
N ASP A 875 22.49 8.93 18.16
CA ASP A 875 21.57 9.89 18.79
C ASP A 875 21.83 11.34 18.30
N GLU A 876 23.10 11.76 18.23
CA GLU A 876 23.50 13.11 17.76
C GLU A 876 23.08 13.34 16.30
N ILE A 877 23.32 12.38 15.39
CA ILE A 877 22.91 12.48 13.98
C ILE A 877 21.38 12.54 13.89
N ALA A 878 20.68 11.68 14.63
CA ALA A 878 19.22 11.64 14.63
C ALA A 878 18.60 12.93 15.18
N TYR A 879 19.20 13.52 16.20
CA TYR A 879 18.79 14.82 16.76
C TYR A 879 18.94 15.94 15.74
N ASP A 880 20.13 16.08 15.12
CA ASP A 880 20.37 17.13 14.14
C ASP A 880 19.50 16.97 12.89
N LEU A 881 19.25 15.73 12.46
CA LEU A 881 18.30 15.42 11.39
C LEU A 881 16.86 15.79 11.78
N MET A 882 16.41 15.45 12.99
CA MET A 882 15.07 15.79 13.47
C MET A 882 14.86 17.31 13.55
N VAL A 883 15.87 18.05 14.01
CA VAL A 883 15.87 19.52 14.02
C VAL A 883 15.75 20.07 12.59
N ALA A 884 16.51 19.53 11.64
CA ALA A 884 16.41 19.93 10.24
C ALA A 884 15.02 19.63 9.65
N CYS A 885 14.46 18.43 9.87
CA CYS A 885 13.10 18.07 9.43
C CYS A 885 12.04 19.02 10.01
N ARG A 886 12.14 19.34 11.30
CA ARG A 886 11.26 20.33 11.97
C ARG A 886 11.37 21.70 11.31
N ASP A 887 12.58 22.19 11.11
CA ASP A 887 12.79 23.55 10.59
C ASP A 887 12.38 23.67 9.13
N ILE A 888 12.52 22.60 8.34
CA ILE A 888 11.97 22.51 6.97
C ILE A 888 10.44 22.56 7.01
N GLY A 889 9.81 21.70 7.80
CA GLY A 889 8.34 21.64 7.89
C GLY A 889 7.70 22.92 8.44
N LEU A 890 8.43 23.68 9.26
CA LEU A 890 8.01 25.00 9.76
C LEU A 890 8.36 26.17 8.83
N GLY A 891 8.99 25.93 7.68
CA GLY A 891 9.44 26.98 6.77
C GLY A 891 10.57 27.86 7.30
N LYS A 892 11.31 27.40 8.32
CA LYS A 892 12.48 28.09 8.89
C LYS A 892 13.78 27.76 8.15
N LEU A 893 13.84 26.58 7.55
CA LEU A 893 14.96 26.11 6.75
C LEU A 893 14.47 25.77 5.34
N HIS A 894 15.01 26.46 4.34
CA HIS A 894 14.76 26.12 2.94
C HIS A 894 15.88 25.21 2.42
N VAL A 895 15.51 24.11 1.76
CA VAL A 895 16.44 23.13 1.18
C VAL A 895 16.21 23.07 -0.32
N PRO A 896 17.07 23.69 -1.14
CA PRO A 896 16.89 23.76 -2.59
C PRO A 896 16.85 22.39 -3.27
N GLU A 897 17.58 21.39 -2.76
CA GLU A 897 17.59 20.04 -3.36
C GLU A 897 16.25 19.33 -3.20
N LEU A 898 15.48 19.66 -2.15
CA LEU A 898 14.16 19.09 -1.88
C LEU A 898 13.04 19.91 -2.52
N LEU A 899 13.14 21.24 -2.42
CA LEU A 899 12.04 22.18 -2.67
C LEU A 899 12.29 23.10 -3.87
N GLY A 900 13.47 23.08 -4.49
CA GLY A 900 13.80 23.95 -5.62
C GLY A 900 13.54 25.42 -5.29
N PRO A 901 12.78 26.16 -6.14
CA PRO A 901 12.46 27.57 -5.88
C PRO A 901 11.32 27.78 -4.86
N TYR A 902 10.72 26.72 -4.33
CA TYR A 902 9.51 26.80 -3.49
C TYR A 902 9.85 27.11 -2.04
N ALA A 903 9.94 28.41 -1.73
CA ALA A 903 10.09 28.88 -0.35
C ALA A 903 8.78 28.66 0.44
N ILE A 904 8.89 27.98 1.57
CA ILE A 904 7.76 27.72 2.47
C ILE A 904 7.61 28.89 3.43
N GLU A 905 6.42 29.50 3.46
CA GLU A 905 6.14 30.57 4.41
C GLU A 905 6.19 30.03 5.85
N PRO A 906 6.95 30.69 6.75
CA PRO A 906 7.09 30.26 8.13
C PRO A 906 5.74 30.05 8.84
N ILE A 907 5.63 28.94 9.58
CA ILE A 907 4.43 28.60 10.35
C ILE A 907 4.65 28.95 11.82
N THR A 908 3.73 29.73 12.38
CA THR A 908 3.67 30.09 13.81
C THR A 908 2.30 29.73 14.38
N THR A 909 2.13 29.80 15.69
CA THR A 909 0.82 29.61 16.35
C THR A 909 -0.16 30.76 16.11
N GLU A 910 0.27 31.84 15.44
CA GLU A 910 -0.59 32.99 15.14
C GLU A 910 -1.69 32.60 14.13
N GLY A 911 -2.93 32.91 14.50
CA GLY A 911 -4.12 32.55 13.73
C GLY A 911 -4.45 31.04 13.75
N ALA A 912 -3.95 30.28 14.74
CA ALA A 912 -4.36 28.88 14.93
C ALA A 912 -5.86 28.75 15.27
N TYR A 913 -6.40 29.75 15.95
CA TYR A 913 -7.80 29.87 16.35
C TYR A 913 -8.30 31.29 16.11
N ASP A 914 -9.55 31.41 15.69
CA ASP A 914 -10.18 32.70 15.46
C ASP A 914 -10.44 33.44 16.78
N VAL A 915 -10.31 34.77 16.73
CA VAL A 915 -10.60 35.64 17.88
C VAL A 915 -12.03 36.18 17.75
N PRO A 916 -12.93 35.94 18.71
CA PRO A 916 -14.30 36.42 18.62
C PRO A 916 -14.35 37.96 18.68
N LEU A 917 -15.27 38.55 17.91
CA LEU A 917 -15.59 39.97 18.02
C LEU A 917 -16.31 40.23 19.36
N GLN A 918 -15.55 40.64 20.38
CA GLN A 918 -16.08 40.86 21.72
C GLN A 918 -16.88 42.17 21.81
N THR A 919 -18.09 42.11 22.38
CA THR A 919 -18.93 43.29 22.69
C THR A 919 -18.78 43.78 24.13
N THR A 920 -18.00 43.06 24.95
CA THR A 920 -17.76 43.42 26.35
C THR A 920 -17.03 44.75 26.44
N ARG A 921 -17.57 45.68 27.25
CA ARG A 921 -17.00 47.02 27.44
C ARG A 921 -15.57 46.94 27.98
N VAL A 922 -14.63 47.48 27.23
CA VAL A 922 -13.23 47.66 27.67
C VAL A 922 -13.13 48.80 28.69
N ARG A 923 -12.35 48.61 29.76
CA ARG A 923 -12.11 49.67 30.75
C ARG A 923 -11.45 50.89 30.10
N ASN A 924 -11.90 52.11 30.42
CA ASN A 924 -11.40 53.36 29.82
C ASN A 924 -9.86 53.47 29.83
N ARG A 925 -9.19 53.04 30.91
CA ARG A 925 -7.71 53.05 31.00
C ARG A 925 -7.05 52.16 29.94
N GLN A 926 -7.60 50.97 29.70
CA GLN A 926 -7.11 50.04 28.70
C GLN A 926 -7.39 50.57 27.28
N LEU A 927 -8.58 51.15 27.05
CA LEU A 927 -8.92 51.80 25.78
C LEU A 927 -7.97 52.96 25.47
N LEU A 928 -7.72 53.87 26.42
CA LEU A 928 -6.77 54.97 26.25
C LEU A 928 -5.35 54.47 25.99
N GLY A 929 -4.91 53.40 26.65
CA GLY A 929 -3.61 52.77 26.40
C GLY A 929 -3.51 52.14 25.01
N LEU A 930 -4.58 51.54 24.49
CA LEU A 930 -4.67 51.06 23.11
C LEU A 930 -4.61 52.23 22.13
N LEU A 931 -5.45 53.25 22.30
CA LEU A 931 -5.50 54.42 21.41
C LEU A 931 -4.17 55.19 21.38
N ARG A 932 -3.47 55.31 22.52
CA ARG A 932 -2.12 55.90 22.56
C ARG A 932 -1.11 55.13 21.70
N ARG A 933 -1.13 53.80 21.74
CA ARG A 933 -0.28 52.95 20.88
C ARG A 933 -0.56 53.12 19.38
N TYR A 934 -1.81 53.41 19.01
CA TYR A 934 -2.18 53.60 17.60
C TYR A 934 -1.93 55.03 17.10
N THR A 935 -2.17 56.03 17.95
CA THR A 935 -1.89 57.45 17.64
C THR A 935 -0.40 57.75 17.53
N SER A 936 0.48 56.92 18.11
CA SER A 936 1.93 57.00 17.92
C SER A 936 2.44 56.32 16.65
N ARG A 937 1.59 55.68 15.83
CA ARG A 937 1.99 55.12 14.54
C ARG A 937 2.17 56.24 13.51
N GLN A 938 3.24 56.17 12.70
CA GLN A 938 3.59 57.20 11.71
C GLN A 938 2.45 57.53 10.72
N SER A 939 1.56 56.59 10.42
CA SER A 939 0.41 56.80 9.53
C SER A 939 -0.60 57.82 10.07
N PHE A 940 -0.69 58.02 11.39
CA PHE A 940 -1.54 59.04 12.02
C PHE A 940 -0.80 60.36 12.30
N ALA A 941 0.53 60.37 12.22
CA ALA A 941 1.35 61.57 12.45
C ALA A 941 1.34 62.53 11.25
N ARG A 942 0.99 62.07 10.04
CA ARG A 942 0.99 62.88 8.81
C ARG A 942 -0.23 63.80 8.60
N SER A 943 -1.19 63.85 9.52
CA SER A 943 -2.34 64.76 9.43
C SER A 943 -2.28 65.97 10.39
N LYS A 944 -1.17 66.15 11.14
CA LYS A 944 -0.94 67.36 11.93
C LYS A 944 0.16 68.21 11.31
N GLY A 945 -0.21 68.95 10.27
CA GLY A 945 0.64 70.00 9.72
C GLY A 945 -0.02 70.69 8.54
N ASP A 946 -1.01 71.56 8.81
CA ASP A 946 -1.03 72.92 8.26
C ASP A 946 -2.23 73.70 8.79
N GLY A 947 -1.96 74.81 9.47
CA GLY A 947 -3.00 75.65 10.04
C GLY A 947 -2.55 76.66 11.08
N SER A 948 -1.46 77.41 10.82
CA SER A 948 -1.30 78.75 11.40
C SER A 948 -0.27 79.56 10.60
N SER A 949 -0.75 80.27 9.59
CA SER A 949 -0.10 81.48 9.07
C SER A 949 -0.48 82.67 9.94
N SER A 950 0.48 83.36 10.54
CA SER A 950 0.62 84.83 10.50
C SER A 950 1.78 85.30 11.39
N ASP A 951 2.68 86.05 10.74
CA ASP A 951 3.37 87.25 11.23
C ASP A 951 4.12 87.22 12.58
N GLU A 952 5.46 87.35 12.54
CA GLU A 952 6.14 88.65 12.73
C GLU A 952 7.68 88.50 12.75
N ARG A 953 8.31 89.24 11.82
CA ARG A 953 9.56 90.01 11.93
C ARG A 953 10.40 89.91 13.24
N LEU A 954 11.71 89.67 13.10
CA LEU A 954 12.85 90.58 13.43
C LEU A 954 14.14 89.82 13.81
N ASN A 955 15.19 90.13 13.05
CA ASN A 955 16.61 90.30 13.39
C ASN A 955 17.42 89.29 14.25
N GLU A 956 18.62 89.07 13.71
CA GLU A 956 19.87 88.47 14.24
C GLU A 956 20.04 86.95 14.14
#